data_AF-A0A2E1LVJ5-F1
#
_entry.id   AF-A0A2E1LVJ5-F1
#
_cell.length_a   1.000
_cell.length_b   1.000
_cell.length_c   1.000
_cell.angle_alpha   90.00
_cell.angle_beta   90.00
_cell.angle_gamma   90.00
#
_symmetry.space_group_name_H-M   'P 1'
#
loop_
_entity.id
_entity.type
_entity.pdbx_description
1 polymer ?
#
loop_
_entity_poly.entity_id
_entity_poly.type
_entity_poly.pdbx_seq_one_letter_code
_entity_poly.pdbx_strand_id
1 'polypeptide(L)'
;MAMRYSILFPLFFVALVSSIQGWSQSDEPCGSDGIHALELTQSEPYARSFEAVREAMERMRNESQRVMEVHTLPVVVHVIHRGSPIGEDENISDAQIISAIDGMNEDFRKMPGTLGDGAGADTHIQFEMARRTPDGAPTNGIVRVNGNMVPGFEEHGIANDNQYDGADQVAVKSLTTWFGDDYINIFVVPEINGNDGGSGTQGFAYLGPTGDARDGIVLLYNTFGLVGELKPGRDLNRTITHEMGHHLSLFHTFYNTNDCSAESNCENSGDAVCDTPSTTKNLSCNTPDCPDAILENYMDYTPQECKDMFTQGQTDRMRACLESSRSSLLESLGGLPVTERDLTVVGLTNVGETTCAPQVAPVALVTNLGVDDVNGFQISMTLNDHASITTIHAMTIAPGATVEATLPELSLDNSNSLRLEVALLGGDHDDFADNNVYDHSFDVMASDRWTLELETDQFASETSWSIETTDGEILAQDGDYENGSANLVYEMCIPEGCHLLKFEDTAGDGLCTIDFGGDGNCDVGGSMMLISASGEVLAEFNADNNNFGASVELEVCAQVVALEGCEDSNDNGICDDAEVEGCQDVAACNFTPGAILDNGSCSYAEQHYDCNGECLLDSDNDGICNAFETEGCTDASACNYVPSATDNDGSCEFPATHYDCNGACLNDSDGDGVCDPLEVDGCTDNQACNYDAFATDEDGNCNYAAAFMDCNGNCNNDADSDGICDESEVEGCSDDQACNYVADATDEIVCTYPEVHLNCDGNCLTDSDGDGVCDPLEVLGCQEAGACNFDPLATDEGDCMFAEQHYDCNGACLEDSDNDGVCDALEVQGCDDQGANNYNAEATENDGSCTYDNFGCMDQAACNYNAFATEEAGECIYSVPYYDCNNNCLSDSDNDGICDELEIQGCTDDQACNYDAQATDEDGNCDYAETFLDCSGNCLQDADGDGVCDEMEVNGCTDDVACNYSEMATEEDFSCEYPDPGYDCAGDVASSIAGLDEQPELQLFPNPLTSEHSMIHISGLTSERAFIRVLASDGRVAWQGNGVMTTPGVMSYPIRESVSPGTYFIQVGSSNPSGNIPLMIW
;
A
#
# COMPACT_ATOMS: atom_id res chain seq x y z
N MET A 1 -73.26 -4.07 -18.40
CA MET A 1 -74.49 -3.39 -18.89
C MET A 1 -74.07 -2.45 -20.02
N ALA A 2 -74.67 -2.60 -21.22
CA ALA A 2 -74.70 -1.70 -22.40
C ALA A 2 -73.36 -1.19 -23.01
N MET A 3 -72.86 -1.76 -24.13
CA MET A 3 -73.14 -1.42 -25.55
C MET A 3 -72.86 0.03 -26.01
N ARG A 4 -71.93 0.20 -26.97
CA ARG A 4 -72.24 0.61 -28.38
C ARG A 4 -71.02 0.61 -29.32
N TYR A 5 -71.23 -0.01 -30.49
CA TYR A 5 -70.42 -0.03 -31.73
C TYR A 5 -70.64 1.21 -32.60
N SER A 6 -69.68 1.56 -33.48
CA SER A 6 -69.82 1.90 -34.94
C SER A 6 -68.50 2.54 -35.45
N ILE A 7 -67.61 1.82 -36.15
CA ILE A 7 -67.48 1.59 -37.62
C ILE A 7 -67.49 2.87 -38.47
N LEU A 8 -66.35 3.20 -39.12
CA LEU A 8 -66.21 3.42 -40.58
C LEU A 8 -64.77 3.82 -41.00
N PHE A 9 -64.10 2.93 -41.73
CA PHE A 9 -62.97 3.21 -42.63
C PHE A 9 -63.50 3.81 -43.95
N PRO A 10 -62.72 4.63 -44.70
CA PRO A 10 -61.96 4.01 -45.80
C PRO A 10 -60.57 4.61 -46.07
N LEU A 11 -59.73 3.76 -46.65
CA LEU A 11 -58.41 3.99 -47.20
C LEU A 11 -58.34 5.19 -48.17
N PHE A 12 -57.29 6.00 -48.03
CA PHE A 12 -56.64 6.67 -49.16
C PHE A 12 -55.12 6.63 -48.97
N PHE A 13 -54.46 5.93 -49.90
CA PHE A 13 -53.01 5.81 -50.03
C PHE A 13 -52.46 7.14 -50.56
N VAL A 14 -51.65 7.85 -49.77
CA VAL A 14 -50.75 8.92 -50.27
C VAL A 14 -49.38 8.64 -49.66
N ALA A 15 -48.44 8.30 -50.53
CA ALA A 15 -47.02 8.16 -50.20
C ALA A 15 -46.49 9.53 -49.74
N LEU A 16 -46.06 9.60 -48.49
CA LEU A 16 -45.24 10.67 -47.94
C LEU A 16 -43.98 9.99 -47.40
N VAL A 17 -42.88 10.23 -48.11
CA VAL A 17 -41.54 9.92 -47.66
C VAL A 17 -41.28 10.84 -46.46
N SER A 18 -41.47 10.31 -45.26
CA SER A 18 -40.97 10.93 -44.04
C SER A 18 -39.50 10.54 -43.94
N SER A 19 -38.62 11.49 -44.18
CA SER A 19 -37.27 11.47 -43.63
C SER A 19 -37.38 11.26 -42.12
N ILE A 20 -37.08 10.05 -41.66
CA ILE A 20 -36.76 9.81 -40.26
C ILE A 20 -35.40 10.48 -40.06
N GLN A 21 -35.42 11.72 -39.59
CA GLN A 21 -34.26 12.27 -38.89
C GLN A 21 -34.26 11.56 -37.54
N GLY A 22 -33.44 10.51 -37.41
CA GLY A 22 -33.02 10.05 -36.09
C GLY A 22 -32.33 11.23 -35.42
N TRP A 23 -32.83 11.63 -34.26
CA TRP A 23 -32.12 12.57 -33.40
C TRP A 23 -30.94 11.77 -32.82
N SER A 24 -29.73 12.08 -33.28
CA SER A 24 -28.51 11.77 -32.55
C SER A 24 -28.51 12.67 -31.32
N GLN A 25 -28.55 12.08 -30.14
CA GLN A 25 -28.53 12.81 -28.87
C GLN A 25 -27.07 12.71 -28.36
N SER A 26 -26.26 13.69 -28.72
CA SER A 26 -24.80 13.71 -28.56
C SER A 26 -24.32 14.74 -27.54
N ASP A 27 -25.07 14.96 -26.46
CA ASP A 27 -24.54 15.69 -25.31
C ASP A 27 -23.85 14.67 -24.40
N GLU A 28 -22.66 14.98 -23.87
CA GLU A 28 -22.04 14.25 -22.76
C GLU A 28 -22.38 14.97 -21.45
N PRO A 29 -23.54 14.69 -20.83
CA PRO A 29 -23.90 15.35 -19.58
C PRO A 29 -22.99 14.85 -18.44
N CYS A 30 -22.13 15.74 -17.96
CA CYS A 30 -21.32 15.56 -16.76
C CYS A 30 -21.97 16.33 -15.58
N GLY A 31 -21.83 15.79 -14.37
CA GLY A 31 -22.42 16.36 -13.15
C GLY A 31 -21.50 17.32 -12.37
N SER A 32 -20.23 17.45 -12.78
CA SER A 32 -19.15 18.00 -11.97
C SER A 32 -19.25 19.52 -11.75
N ASP A 33 -19.73 20.30 -12.73
CA ASP A 33 -19.88 21.77 -12.59
C ASP A 33 -20.82 22.17 -11.43
N GLY A 34 -21.96 21.47 -11.32
CA GLY A 34 -22.94 21.74 -10.28
C GLY A 34 -22.41 21.42 -8.89
N ILE A 35 -21.70 20.29 -8.78
CA ILE A 35 -21.04 19.84 -7.54
C ILE A 35 -19.93 20.82 -7.16
N HIS A 36 -19.06 21.17 -8.11
CA HIS A 36 -17.96 22.10 -7.87
C HIS A 36 -18.47 23.48 -7.43
N ALA A 37 -19.48 24.04 -8.09
CA ALA A 37 -20.09 25.30 -7.68
C ALA A 37 -20.72 25.23 -6.29
N LEU A 38 -21.29 24.09 -5.91
CA LEU A 38 -21.84 23.86 -4.58
C LEU A 38 -20.73 23.80 -3.52
N GLU A 39 -19.74 22.92 -3.71
CA GLU A 39 -18.65 22.68 -2.76
C GLU A 39 -17.76 23.91 -2.59
N LEU A 40 -17.48 24.68 -3.64
CA LEU A 40 -16.77 25.96 -3.53
C LEU A 40 -17.44 26.93 -2.53
N THR A 41 -18.76 26.86 -2.38
CA THR A 41 -19.50 27.73 -1.45
C THR A 41 -19.71 27.12 -0.08
N GLN A 42 -19.58 25.79 0.05
CA GLN A 42 -19.93 25.04 1.26
C GLN A 42 -18.71 24.50 2.02
N SER A 43 -17.57 24.30 1.36
CA SER A 43 -16.37 23.69 1.92
C SER A 43 -15.15 24.59 1.73
N GLU A 44 -14.68 25.19 2.83
CA GLU A 44 -13.46 26.01 2.84
C GLU A 44 -12.19 25.20 2.51
N PRO A 45 -11.98 23.95 2.99
CA PRO A 45 -10.87 23.09 2.55
C PRO A 45 -10.89 22.83 1.04
N TYR A 46 -12.07 22.51 0.48
CA TYR A 46 -12.22 22.29 -0.95
C TYR A 46 -11.87 23.55 -1.75
N ALA A 47 -12.37 24.72 -1.35
CA ALA A 47 -12.04 25.99 -2.01
C ALA A 47 -10.54 26.33 -1.92
N ARG A 48 -9.89 26.08 -0.78
CA ARG A 48 -8.44 26.31 -0.61
C ARG A 48 -7.59 25.40 -1.51
N SER A 49 -8.07 24.20 -1.84
CA SER A 49 -7.34 23.29 -2.72
C SER A 49 -7.06 23.91 -4.11
N PHE A 50 -8.01 24.67 -4.68
CA PHE A 50 -7.84 25.33 -5.99
C PHE A 50 -6.87 26.51 -5.94
N GLU A 51 -6.76 27.17 -4.80
CA GLU A 51 -5.74 28.20 -4.59
C GLU A 51 -4.34 27.57 -4.52
N ALA A 52 -4.20 26.43 -3.83
CA ALA A 52 -2.95 25.67 -3.80
C ALA A 52 -2.53 25.21 -5.21
N VAL A 53 -3.48 24.75 -6.04
CA VAL A 53 -3.22 24.43 -7.46
C VAL A 53 -2.77 25.67 -8.24
N ARG A 54 -3.41 26.83 -8.03
CA ARG A 54 -3.03 28.09 -8.69
C ARG A 54 -1.60 28.50 -8.34
N GLU A 55 -1.26 28.46 -7.05
CA GLU A 55 0.09 28.77 -6.58
C GLU A 55 1.13 27.77 -7.11
N ALA A 56 0.78 26.49 -7.18
CA ALA A 56 1.64 25.47 -7.78
C ALA A 56 1.88 25.72 -9.28
N MET A 57 0.84 26.10 -10.03
CA MET A 57 1.00 26.49 -11.44
C MET A 57 1.89 27.72 -11.61
N GLU A 58 1.80 28.72 -10.71
CA GLU A 58 2.68 29.90 -10.73
C GLU A 58 4.14 29.53 -10.47
N ARG A 59 4.40 28.60 -9.54
CA ARG A 59 5.75 28.05 -9.31
C ARG A 59 6.29 27.35 -10.56
N MET A 60 5.49 26.45 -11.15
CA MET A 60 5.88 25.67 -12.33
C MET A 60 6.24 26.54 -13.54
N ARG A 61 5.56 27.69 -13.72
CA ARG A 61 5.84 28.62 -14.82
C ARG A 61 7.18 29.36 -14.67
N ASN A 62 7.67 29.51 -13.44
CA ASN A 62 8.91 30.24 -13.14
C ASN A 62 10.15 29.32 -13.16
N GLU A 63 9.98 28.01 -13.28
CA GLU A 63 11.08 27.04 -13.37
C GLU A 63 11.56 26.91 -14.82
N SER A 64 12.84 27.20 -15.06
CA SER A 64 13.43 27.23 -16.41
C SER A 64 13.95 25.87 -16.90
N GLN A 65 14.00 24.86 -16.02
CA GLN A 65 14.34 23.47 -16.35
C GLN A 65 13.55 22.52 -15.44
N ARG A 66 12.52 21.88 -15.98
CA ARG A 66 11.75 20.85 -15.28
C ARG A 66 12.01 19.49 -15.90
N VAL A 67 12.39 18.52 -15.08
CA VAL A 67 12.43 17.11 -15.49
C VAL A 67 11.01 16.59 -15.36
N MET A 68 10.41 16.15 -16.47
CA MET A 68 9.05 15.62 -16.49
C MET A 68 9.08 14.12 -16.17
N GLU A 69 9.01 13.79 -14.89
CA GLU A 69 8.89 12.40 -14.44
C GLU A 69 7.45 11.89 -14.59
N VAL A 70 7.33 10.59 -14.87
CA VAL A 70 6.02 9.91 -14.95
C VAL A 70 5.53 9.60 -13.55
N HIS A 71 4.38 10.16 -13.17
CA HIS A 71 3.70 9.80 -11.94
C HIS A 71 2.77 8.61 -12.20
N THR A 72 2.98 7.51 -11.47
CA THR A 72 2.10 6.33 -11.53
C THR A 72 1.21 6.32 -10.30
N LEU A 73 -0.10 6.46 -10.49
CA LEU A 73 -1.07 6.66 -9.43
C LEU A 73 -1.93 5.40 -9.23
N PRO A 74 -2.09 4.91 -7.99
CA PRO A 74 -2.89 3.73 -7.73
C PRO A 74 -4.39 4.04 -7.74
N VAL A 75 -5.11 3.18 -8.43
CA VAL A 75 -6.56 3.27 -8.64
C VAL A 75 -7.25 2.07 -8.01
N VAL A 76 -8.33 2.34 -7.30
CA VAL A 76 -9.26 1.30 -6.83
C VAL A 76 -10.62 1.51 -7.49
N VAL A 77 -11.18 0.41 -8.02
CA VAL A 77 -12.47 0.41 -8.72
C VAL A 77 -13.52 -0.28 -7.87
N HIS A 78 -14.51 0.50 -7.44
CA HIS A 78 -15.65 0.08 -6.62
C HIS A 78 -16.87 -0.19 -7.49
N VAL A 79 -17.18 -1.45 -7.75
CA VAL A 79 -18.39 -1.86 -8.47
C VAL A 79 -19.54 -2.02 -7.49
N ILE A 80 -20.45 -1.05 -7.48
CA ILE A 80 -21.63 -1.06 -6.62
C ILE A 80 -22.82 -1.60 -7.43
N HIS A 81 -23.19 -2.86 -7.20
CA HIS A 81 -24.18 -3.57 -8.00
C HIS A 81 -25.50 -3.85 -7.25
N ARG A 82 -26.55 -4.25 -7.98
CA ARG A 82 -27.86 -4.64 -7.42
C ARG A 82 -28.00 -6.15 -7.19
N GLY A 83 -26.90 -6.89 -7.32
CA GLY A 83 -26.82 -8.34 -7.06
C GLY A 83 -26.74 -9.20 -8.31
N SER A 84 -26.53 -8.59 -9.48
CA SER A 84 -26.19 -9.26 -10.73
C SER A 84 -24.90 -10.09 -10.59
N PRO A 85 -24.76 -11.22 -11.31
CA PRO A 85 -23.51 -11.98 -11.39
C PRO A 85 -22.38 -11.17 -12.04
N ILE A 86 -21.12 -11.49 -11.71
CA ILE A 86 -19.95 -10.84 -12.32
C ILE A 86 -19.96 -11.09 -13.84
N GLY A 87 -19.79 -10.00 -14.60
CA GLY A 87 -19.83 -9.97 -16.06
C GLY A 87 -21.21 -9.72 -16.67
N GLU A 88 -22.25 -9.54 -15.85
CA GLU A 88 -23.61 -9.24 -16.28
C GLU A 88 -24.08 -7.89 -15.73
N ASP A 89 -24.85 -7.15 -16.54
CA ASP A 89 -25.43 -5.84 -16.19
C ASP A 89 -24.41 -4.91 -15.51
N GLU A 90 -24.73 -4.37 -14.32
CA GLU A 90 -23.86 -3.44 -13.60
C GLU A 90 -22.68 -4.09 -12.87
N ASN A 91 -22.68 -5.41 -12.65
CA ASN A 91 -21.56 -6.11 -12.02
C ASN A 91 -20.48 -6.47 -13.05
N ILE A 92 -19.94 -5.46 -13.72
CA ILE A 92 -19.07 -5.55 -14.90
C ILE A 92 -17.86 -6.46 -14.71
N SER A 93 -17.37 -7.09 -15.77
CA SER A 93 -16.23 -8.01 -15.71
C SER A 93 -14.90 -7.30 -15.37
N ASP A 94 -13.95 -8.02 -14.78
CA ASP A 94 -12.59 -7.51 -14.53
C ASP A 94 -11.92 -7.04 -15.84
N ALA A 95 -12.15 -7.74 -16.95
CA ALA A 95 -11.61 -7.36 -18.26
C ALA A 95 -12.12 -5.98 -18.74
N GLN A 96 -13.39 -5.66 -18.44
CA GLN A 96 -13.94 -4.33 -18.74
C GLN A 96 -13.28 -3.25 -17.90
N ILE A 97 -13.06 -3.52 -16.60
CA ILE A 97 -12.38 -2.60 -15.68
C ILE A 97 -10.93 -2.36 -16.14
N ILE A 98 -10.18 -3.42 -16.39
CA ILE A 98 -8.79 -3.35 -16.85
C ILE A 98 -8.70 -2.56 -18.15
N SER A 99 -9.60 -2.82 -19.11
CA SER A 99 -9.64 -2.06 -20.37
C SER A 99 -9.91 -0.56 -20.18
N ALA A 100 -10.60 -0.18 -19.10
CA ALA A 100 -10.85 1.22 -18.77
C ALA A 100 -9.58 1.91 -18.25
N ILE A 101 -8.79 1.21 -17.44
CA ILE A 101 -7.49 1.72 -16.96
C ILE A 101 -6.50 1.80 -18.11
N ASP A 102 -6.44 0.78 -18.97
CA ASP A 102 -5.61 0.79 -20.17
C ASP A 102 -5.97 1.98 -21.06
N GLY A 103 -7.26 2.17 -21.37
CA GLY A 103 -7.71 3.31 -22.19
C GLY A 103 -7.43 4.68 -21.56
N MET A 104 -7.46 4.81 -20.23
CA MET A 104 -7.02 6.05 -19.56
C MET A 104 -5.52 6.26 -19.77
N ASN A 105 -4.71 5.22 -19.63
CA ASN A 105 -3.27 5.31 -19.87
C ASN A 105 -2.96 5.66 -21.32
N GLU A 106 -3.71 5.13 -22.30
CA GLU A 106 -3.62 5.52 -23.70
C GLU A 106 -3.82 7.04 -23.87
N ASP A 107 -4.87 7.60 -23.25
CA ASP A 107 -5.26 9.00 -23.37
C ASP A 107 -4.34 9.96 -22.60
N PHE A 108 -3.97 9.63 -21.36
CA PHE A 108 -3.14 10.49 -20.51
C PHE A 108 -1.66 10.44 -20.88
N ARG A 109 -1.16 9.31 -21.39
CA ARG A 109 0.24 9.16 -21.80
C ARG A 109 0.47 9.42 -23.28
N LYS A 110 -0.56 9.81 -24.04
CA LYS A 110 -0.50 10.03 -25.49
C LYS A 110 0.20 8.86 -26.19
N MET A 111 -0.24 7.63 -25.88
CA MET A 111 0.51 6.42 -26.22
C MET A 111 0.57 6.22 -27.74
N PRO A 112 1.76 6.13 -28.36
CA PRO A 112 1.89 6.03 -29.81
C PRO A 112 1.09 4.87 -30.43
N GLY A 113 0.33 5.16 -31.49
CA GLY A 113 -0.45 4.16 -32.22
C GLY A 113 -1.79 3.74 -31.58
N THR A 114 -2.20 4.40 -30.49
CA THR A 114 -3.51 4.23 -29.84
C THR A 114 -4.47 5.35 -30.23
N LEU A 115 -5.72 5.31 -29.75
CA LEU A 115 -6.67 6.42 -29.96
C LEU A 115 -6.33 7.67 -29.13
N GLY A 116 -5.45 7.53 -28.13
CA GLY A 116 -4.94 8.64 -27.33
C GLY A 116 -3.76 9.38 -27.97
N ASP A 117 -3.21 8.90 -29.10
CA ASP A 117 -2.09 9.55 -29.83
C ASP A 117 -2.55 10.75 -30.69
N GLY A 118 -3.35 11.64 -30.11
CA GLY A 118 -3.83 12.86 -30.75
C GLY A 118 -2.75 13.93 -30.90
N ALA A 119 -3.17 15.15 -31.24
CA ALA A 119 -2.26 16.30 -31.38
C ALA A 119 -1.90 16.97 -30.02
N GLY A 120 -2.31 16.37 -28.90
CA GLY A 120 -2.11 16.87 -27.54
C GLY A 120 -0.73 16.64 -26.95
N ALA A 121 -0.62 16.93 -25.66
CA ALA A 121 0.57 16.70 -24.84
C ALA A 121 0.50 15.37 -24.07
N ASP A 122 1.65 14.72 -23.85
CA ASP A 122 1.77 13.64 -22.85
C ASP A 122 1.72 14.28 -21.46
N THR A 123 0.74 13.87 -20.64
CA THR A 123 0.56 14.41 -19.29
C THR A 123 1.64 13.95 -18.31
N HIS A 124 2.37 12.88 -18.65
CA HIS A 124 3.28 12.15 -17.77
C HIS A 124 2.58 11.66 -16.49
N ILE A 125 1.27 11.38 -16.58
CA ILE A 125 0.46 10.77 -15.51
C ILE A 125 -0.02 9.42 -16.04
N GLN A 126 0.23 8.38 -15.26
CA GLN A 126 -0.14 7.00 -15.53
C GLN A 126 -0.91 6.45 -14.34
N PHE A 127 -1.78 5.49 -14.60
CA PHE A 127 -2.62 4.84 -13.60
C PHE A 127 -2.32 3.35 -13.55
N GLU A 128 -2.37 2.78 -12.36
CA GLU A 128 -2.32 1.33 -12.17
C GLU A 128 -3.35 0.87 -11.16
N MET A 129 -3.75 -0.41 -11.26
CA MET A 129 -4.62 -1.00 -10.26
C MET A 129 -3.88 -1.10 -8.92
N ALA A 130 -4.53 -0.70 -7.83
CA ALA A 130 -4.00 -0.87 -6.49
C ALA A 130 -3.68 -2.35 -6.23
N ARG A 131 -2.52 -2.61 -5.63
CA ARG A 131 -2.03 -3.95 -5.29
C ARG A 131 -2.00 -4.22 -3.80
N ARG A 132 -2.21 -3.16 -3.01
CA ARG A 132 -2.34 -3.18 -1.55
C ARG A 132 -3.66 -2.53 -1.14
N THR A 133 -4.33 -3.10 -0.14
CA THR A 133 -5.50 -2.49 0.50
C THR A 133 -5.05 -1.44 1.54
N PRO A 134 -5.95 -0.59 2.07
CA PRO A 134 -5.60 0.38 3.10
C PRO A 134 -5.02 -0.25 4.38
N ASP A 135 -5.38 -1.49 4.70
CA ASP A 135 -4.86 -2.30 5.81
C ASP A 135 -3.59 -3.10 5.46
N GLY A 136 -3.01 -2.91 4.27
CA GLY A 136 -1.74 -3.52 3.90
C GLY A 136 -1.84 -4.89 3.21
N ALA A 137 -3.03 -5.46 3.07
CA ALA A 137 -3.23 -6.78 2.46
C ALA A 137 -3.14 -6.76 0.93
N PRO A 138 -2.80 -7.88 0.27
CA PRO A 138 -2.75 -7.96 -1.19
C PRO A 138 -4.14 -7.85 -1.81
N THR A 139 -4.23 -7.14 -2.93
CA THR A 139 -5.48 -6.92 -3.66
C THR A 139 -5.24 -6.80 -5.17
N ASN A 140 -6.32 -6.95 -5.94
CA ASN A 140 -6.35 -6.66 -7.37
C ASN A 140 -6.90 -5.26 -7.68
N GLY A 141 -7.21 -4.46 -6.64
CA GLY A 141 -7.74 -3.10 -6.76
C GLY A 141 -9.20 -3.04 -7.19
N ILE A 142 -9.93 -4.17 -7.17
CA ILE A 142 -11.35 -4.24 -7.55
C ILE A 142 -12.16 -4.63 -6.32
N VAL A 143 -13.06 -3.74 -5.89
CA VAL A 143 -13.99 -3.99 -4.80
C VAL A 143 -15.40 -4.09 -5.36
N ARG A 144 -16.16 -5.11 -4.95
CA ARG A 144 -17.53 -5.35 -5.41
C ARG A 144 -18.48 -5.39 -4.24
N VAL A 145 -19.52 -4.56 -4.25
CA VAL A 145 -20.49 -4.49 -3.15
C VAL A 145 -21.92 -4.45 -3.65
N ASN A 146 -22.83 -5.02 -2.86
CA ASN A 146 -24.25 -4.88 -3.10
C ASN A 146 -24.79 -3.59 -2.47
N GLY A 147 -25.19 -2.63 -3.31
CA GLY A 147 -25.71 -1.34 -2.86
C GLY A 147 -27.16 -1.36 -2.36
N ASN A 148 -27.91 -2.46 -2.53
CA ASN A 148 -29.33 -2.53 -2.15
C ASN A 148 -29.59 -2.37 -0.64
N MET A 149 -28.53 -2.43 0.17
CA MET A 149 -28.60 -2.15 1.60
C MET A 149 -28.89 -0.67 1.89
N VAL A 150 -28.58 0.22 0.95
CA VAL A 150 -28.78 1.66 1.08
C VAL A 150 -30.17 2.05 0.54
N PRO A 151 -31.02 2.72 1.34
CA PRO A 151 -32.34 3.14 0.90
C PRO A 151 -32.28 4.00 -0.38
N GLY A 152 -33.11 3.67 -1.37
CA GLY A 152 -33.22 4.39 -2.65
C GLY A 152 -32.26 3.90 -3.75
N PHE A 153 -31.22 3.12 -3.42
CA PHE A 153 -30.20 2.73 -4.40
C PHE A 153 -30.75 1.75 -5.45
N GLU A 154 -31.56 0.77 -5.02
CA GLU A 154 -32.14 -0.24 -5.92
C GLU A 154 -33.00 0.41 -7.04
N GLU A 155 -33.76 1.45 -6.69
CA GLU A 155 -34.74 2.10 -7.56
C GLU A 155 -34.15 3.24 -8.41
N HIS A 156 -33.14 3.96 -7.89
CA HIS A 156 -32.69 5.23 -8.45
C HIS A 156 -31.16 5.43 -8.49
N GLY A 157 -30.39 4.42 -8.08
CA GLY A 157 -28.94 4.50 -7.98
C GLY A 157 -28.47 5.59 -7.02
N ILE A 158 -27.39 6.29 -7.37
CA ILE A 158 -26.78 7.33 -6.55
C ILE A 158 -27.28 8.73 -6.94
N ALA A 159 -27.55 9.59 -5.95
CA ALA A 159 -27.85 11.00 -6.19
C ALA A 159 -26.57 11.85 -6.22
N ASN A 160 -26.46 12.76 -7.19
CA ASN A 160 -25.37 13.75 -7.24
C ASN A 160 -25.84 15.18 -6.89
N ASP A 161 -27.13 15.38 -6.65
CA ASP A 161 -27.73 16.61 -6.16
C ASP A 161 -28.97 16.33 -5.29
N ASN A 162 -29.49 17.38 -4.61
CA ASN A 162 -30.64 17.28 -3.72
C ASN A 162 -32.02 17.35 -4.44
N GLN A 163 -32.04 17.34 -5.77
CA GLN A 163 -33.24 17.51 -6.59
C GLN A 163 -33.87 16.17 -7.02
N TYR A 164 -33.14 15.05 -6.92
CA TYR A 164 -33.59 13.72 -7.36
C TYR A 164 -33.69 12.70 -6.20
N ASP A 165 -34.56 11.71 -6.35
CA ASP A 165 -34.87 10.67 -5.32
C ASP A 165 -33.79 9.55 -5.24
N GLY A 166 -32.55 9.81 -5.65
CA GLY A 166 -31.45 8.83 -5.58
C GLY A 166 -30.95 8.57 -4.15
N ALA A 167 -30.19 7.49 -3.95
CA ALA A 167 -29.56 7.21 -2.67
C ALA A 167 -28.49 8.25 -2.31
N ASP A 168 -28.36 8.54 -1.02
CA ASP A 168 -27.34 9.44 -0.49
C ASP A 168 -25.93 8.92 -0.85
N GLN A 169 -25.13 9.78 -1.49
CA GLN A 169 -23.81 9.40 -1.99
C GLN A 169 -22.83 9.00 -0.89
N VAL A 170 -22.91 9.60 0.31
CA VAL A 170 -22.03 9.25 1.42
C VAL A 170 -22.38 7.83 1.86
N ALA A 171 -23.67 7.55 2.08
CA ALA A 171 -24.14 6.23 2.47
C ALA A 171 -23.78 5.13 1.45
N VAL A 172 -23.86 5.44 0.14
CA VAL A 172 -23.49 4.49 -0.92
C VAL A 172 -21.98 4.26 -0.98
N LYS A 173 -21.17 5.32 -1.03
CA LYS A 173 -19.71 5.20 -1.19
C LYS A 173 -19.05 4.61 0.06
N SER A 174 -19.51 4.97 1.26
CA SER A 174 -19.01 4.43 2.54
C SER A 174 -19.16 2.91 2.70
N LEU A 175 -19.86 2.22 1.80
CA LEU A 175 -19.85 0.75 1.77
C LEU A 175 -18.48 0.17 1.40
N THR A 176 -17.67 0.88 0.62
CA THR A 176 -16.40 0.36 0.08
C THR A 176 -15.26 1.35 -0.02
N THR A 177 -15.46 2.64 0.30
CA THR A 177 -14.42 3.67 0.16
C THR A 177 -13.12 3.26 0.88
N TRP A 178 -12.00 3.42 0.17
CA TRP A 178 -10.67 3.30 0.74
C TRP A 178 -10.21 4.69 1.17
N PHE A 179 -10.26 4.92 2.48
CA PHE A 179 -9.81 6.16 3.14
C PHE A 179 -8.31 6.07 3.45
N GLY A 180 -7.63 7.20 3.40
CA GLY A 180 -6.18 7.30 3.25
C GLY A 180 -5.96 7.97 1.91
N ASP A 181 -5.28 9.11 1.89
CA ASP A 181 -5.16 9.97 0.70
C ASP A 181 -4.25 9.36 -0.40
N ASP A 182 -4.15 8.03 -0.40
CA ASP A 182 -3.23 7.17 -1.12
C ASP A 182 -3.86 6.53 -2.36
N TYR A 183 -5.19 6.61 -2.56
CA TYR A 183 -5.87 5.94 -3.67
C TYR A 183 -6.83 6.85 -4.43
N ILE A 184 -6.84 6.72 -5.77
CA ILE A 184 -7.91 7.29 -6.59
C ILE A 184 -9.10 6.33 -6.60
N ASN A 185 -10.21 6.77 -5.99
CA ASN A 185 -11.43 5.97 -5.89
C ASN A 185 -12.34 6.18 -7.11
N ILE A 186 -12.59 5.12 -7.90
CA ILE A 186 -13.54 5.11 -9.02
C ILE A 186 -14.75 4.25 -8.66
N PHE A 187 -15.93 4.86 -8.56
CA PHE A 187 -17.19 4.18 -8.27
C PHE A 187 -17.97 3.93 -9.56
N VAL A 188 -18.23 2.66 -9.84
CA VAL A 188 -19.04 2.21 -10.97
C VAL A 188 -20.43 1.82 -10.46
N VAL A 189 -21.45 2.52 -10.96
CA VAL A 189 -22.83 2.39 -10.47
C VAL A 189 -23.81 2.05 -11.61
N PRO A 190 -24.96 1.42 -11.30
CA PRO A 190 -26.02 1.15 -12.27
C PRO A 190 -26.68 2.43 -12.80
N GLU A 191 -26.82 3.44 -11.94
CA GLU A 191 -27.69 4.59 -12.18
C GLU A 191 -27.25 5.81 -11.38
N ILE A 192 -27.43 7.01 -11.96
CA ILE A 192 -27.19 8.31 -11.34
C ILE A 192 -28.48 9.13 -11.47
N ASN A 193 -29.02 9.67 -10.37
CA ASN A 193 -30.24 10.48 -10.34
C ASN A 193 -31.49 9.83 -10.99
N GLY A 194 -31.66 8.51 -10.89
CA GLY A 194 -32.81 7.85 -11.53
C GLY A 194 -32.75 7.82 -13.07
N ASN A 195 -31.54 7.88 -13.66
CA ASN A 195 -31.28 7.85 -15.10
C ASN A 195 -30.86 6.45 -15.63
N ASP A 196 -31.47 5.34 -15.21
CA ASP A 196 -31.23 3.91 -15.58
C ASP A 196 -30.38 3.63 -16.85
N GLY A 197 -29.07 3.92 -16.82
CA GLY A 197 -28.20 3.89 -18.02
C GLY A 197 -28.58 4.83 -19.19
N GLY A 198 -29.57 5.71 -19.01
CA GLY A 198 -30.15 6.64 -19.98
C GLY A 198 -29.25 7.83 -20.32
N SER A 199 -29.79 8.87 -20.97
CA SER A 199 -29.02 10.02 -21.51
C SER A 199 -28.93 11.25 -20.60
N GLY A 200 -29.27 11.13 -19.31
CA GLY A 200 -28.91 12.08 -18.26
C GLY A 200 -27.44 11.93 -17.83
N THR A 201 -27.06 12.42 -16.65
CA THR A 201 -25.66 12.42 -16.19
C THR A 201 -24.97 11.06 -16.36
N GLN A 202 -23.84 11.05 -17.07
CA GLN A 202 -23.07 9.84 -17.37
C GLN A 202 -21.98 9.57 -16.33
N GLY A 203 -21.42 10.64 -15.77
CA GLY A 203 -20.43 10.61 -14.71
C GLY A 203 -20.34 11.95 -14.00
N PHE A 204 -19.62 11.95 -12.88
CA PHE A 204 -19.20 13.16 -12.19
C PHE A 204 -17.97 12.87 -11.32
N ALA A 205 -17.20 13.90 -11.03
CA ALA A 205 -16.05 13.85 -10.14
C ALA A 205 -16.01 15.07 -9.21
N TYR A 206 -15.37 14.88 -8.06
CA TYR A 206 -14.97 15.99 -7.21
C TYR A 206 -13.61 16.51 -7.66
N LEU A 207 -13.57 17.80 -8.03
CA LEU A 207 -12.37 18.42 -8.63
C LEU A 207 -11.22 18.69 -7.65
N GLY A 208 -11.53 18.63 -6.36
CA GLY A 208 -10.57 18.76 -5.26
C GLY A 208 -10.94 17.78 -4.14
N PRO A 209 -10.03 17.53 -3.20
CA PRO A 209 -10.27 16.62 -2.09
C PRO A 209 -11.43 17.11 -1.22
N THR A 210 -12.39 16.23 -0.95
CA THR A 210 -13.52 16.56 -0.05
C THR A 210 -13.22 16.25 1.41
N GLY A 211 -12.20 15.45 1.69
CA GLY A 211 -11.85 14.96 3.03
C GLY A 211 -12.89 14.00 3.62
N ASP A 212 -13.76 13.42 2.80
CA ASP A 212 -14.78 12.46 3.21
C ASP A 212 -15.07 11.44 2.09
N ALA A 213 -16.04 10.53 2.34
CA ALA A 213 -16.37 9.43 1.44
C ALA A 213 -16.77 9.85 0.02
N ARG A 214 -17.05 11.15 -0.18
CA ARG A 214 -17.52 11.71 -1.44
C ARG A 214 -16.40 11.86 -2.46
N ASP A 215 -15.14 11.97 -2.02
CA ASP A 215 -14.01 12.15 -2.93
C ASP A 215 -13.93 11.01 -3.96
N GLY A 216 -13.34 11.31 -5.12
CA GLY A 216 -13.23 10.39 -6.23
C GLY A 216 -14.27 10.60 -7.33
N ILE A 217 -14.40 9.58 -8.17
CA ILE A 217 -15.08 9.64 -9.46
C ILE A 217 -16.27 8.67 -9.46
N VAL A 218 -17.39 9.05 -10.06
CA VAL A 218 -18.57 8.18 -10.22
C VAL A 218 -18.94 8.09 -11.69
N LEU A 219 -19.11 6.87 -12.20
CA LEU A 219 -19.55 6.62 -13.59
C LEU A 219 -20.63 5.56 -13.67
N LEU A 220 -21.44 5.66 -14.72
CA LEU A 220 -22.31 4.57 -15.13
C LEU A 220 -21.49 3.39 -15.67
N TYR A 221 -21.87 2.18 -15.28
CA TYR A 221 -21.18 0.94 -15.66
C TYR A 221 -21.05 0.72 -17.17
N ASN A 222 -22.03 1.19 -17.97
CA ASN A 222 -22.05 1.01 -19.42
C ASN A 222 -21.34 2.13 -20.20
N THR A 223 -20.62 3.01 -19.50
CA THR A 223 -19.72 4.03 -20.08
C THR A 223 -18.27 3.90 -19.63
N PHE A 224 -17.94 2.80 -18.94
CA PHE A 224 -16.63 2.56 -18.34
C PHE A 224 -15.97 1.35 -19.02
N GLY A 225 -14.86 1.57 -19.72
CA GLY A 225 -14.12 0.54 -20.45
C GLY A 225 -14.16 0.67 -21.97
N LEU A 226 -13.44 -0.26 -22.62
CA LEU A 226 -13.37 -0.44 -24.09
C LEU A 226 -13.98 -1.78 -24.53
N VAL A 227 -14.23 -2.68 -23.59
CA VAL A 227 -14.88 -3.98 -23.80
C VAL A 227 -16.11 -4.11 -22.90
N GLY A 228 -16.96 -5.11 -23.17
CA GLY A 228 -18.19 -5.34 -22.40
C GLY A 228 -19.44 -4.75 -23.06
N GLU A 229 -20.53 -4.64 -22.29
CA GLU A 229 -21.82 -4.15 -22.78
C GLU A 229 -21.90 -2.62 -22.69
N LEU A 230 -21.12 -1.94 -23.53
CA LEU A 230 -21.03 -0.49 -23.56
C LEU A 230 -22.18 0.15 -24.35
N LYS A 231 -22.60 1.33 -23.91
CA LYS A 231 -23.66 2.12 -24.55
C LYS A 231 -23.16 2.70 -25.88
N PRO A 232 -23.99 2.74 -26.95
CA PRO A 232 -23.58 3.31 -28.23
C PRO A 232 -23.10 4.77 -28.11
N GLY A 233 -21.91 5.05 -28.65
CA GLY A 233 -21.27 6.38 -28.59
C GLY A 233 -20.58 6.68 -27.26
N ARG A 234 -20.39 5.66 -26.41
CA ARG A 234 -19.66 5.70 -25.13
C ARG A 234 -18.69 4.52 -24.99
N ASP A 235 -18.18 4.05 -26.13
CA ASP A 235 -17.37 2.85 -26.29
C ASP A 235 -15.87 3.14 -26.51
N LEU A 236 -15.45 4.41 -26.33
CA LEU A 236 -14.06 4.86 -26.49
C LEU A 236 -13.42 5.30 -25.17
N ASN A 237 -14.02 4.94 -24.03
CA ASN A 237 -13.51 5.24 -22.69
C ASN A 237 -13.34 6.75 -22.35
N ARG A 238 -13.81 7.67 -23.21
CA ARG A 238 -13.61 9.12 -23.02
C ARG A 238 -14.35 9.71 -21.84
N THR A 239 -15.39 9.04 -21.33
CA THR A 239 -16.13 9.52 -20.16
C THR A 239 -15.27 9.42 -18.91
N ILE A 240 -14.55 8.30 -18.67
CA ILE A 240 -13.64 8.24 -17.52
C ILE A 240 -12.46 9.18 -17.71
N THR A 241 -11.89 9.30 -18.92
CA THR A 241 -10.81 10.27 -19.19
C THR A 241 -11.23 11.70 -18.85
N HIS A 242 -12.46 12.08 -19.21
CA HIS A 242 -13.06 13.37 -18.87
C HIS A 242 -13.23 13.56 -17.37
N GLU A 243 -13.84 12.61 -16.66
CA GLU A 243 -14.05 12.73 -15.22
C GLU A 243 -12.75 12.63 -14.41
N MET A 244 -11.75 11.89 -14.89
CA MET A 244 -10.41 11.86 -14.31
C MET A 244 -9.70 13.21 -14.48
N GLY A 245 -9.86 13.87 -15.63
CA GLY A 245 -9.41 15.25 -15.83
C GLY A 245 -10.01 16.19 -14.79
N HIS A 246 -11.33 16.07 -14.53
CA HIS A 246 -11.97 16.80 -13.44
C HIS A 246 -11.36 16.46 -12.07
N HIS A 247 -11.19 15.19 -11.73
CA HIS A 247 -10.59 14.76 -10.46
C HIS A 247 -9.19 15.36 -10.21
N LEU A 248 -8.44 15.57 -11.29
CA LEU A 248 -7.14 16.25 -11.33
C LEU A 248 -7.25 17.77 -11.57
N SER A 249 -8.36 18.37 -11.12
CA SER A 249 -8.61 19.82 -11.08
C SER A 249 -8.80 20.52 -12.43
N LEU A 250 -9.06 19.81 -13.54
CA LEU A 250 -9.45 20.46 -14.80
C LEU A 250 -10.90 20.92 -14.77
N PHE A 251 -11.15 22.09 -15.36
CA PHE A 251 -12.49 22.57 -15.66
C PHE A 251 -12.90 22.15 -17.08
N HIS A 252 -14.19 22.24 -17.39
CA HIS A 252 -14.63 22.22 -18.78
C HIS A 252 -13.97 23.39 -19.54
N THR A 253 -13.61 23.18 -20.82
CA THR A 253 -13.01 24.25 -21.66
C THR A 253 -13.92 25.48 -21.83
N PHE A 254 -15.22 25.32 -21.58
CA PHE A 254 -16.24 26.37 -21.61
C PHE A 254 -16.70 26.81 -20.20
N TYR A 255 -15.92 26.52 -19.16
CA TYR A 255 -16.31 26.83 -17.79
C TYR A 255 -16.46 28.34 -17.57
N ASN A 256 -17.62 28.77 -17.06
CA ASN A 256 -17.96 30.19 -16.84
C ASN A 256 -17.84 31.12 -18.07
N THR A 257 -17.77 30.58 -19.28
CA THR A 257 -17.80 31.35 -20.53
C THR A 257 -19.21 31.36 -21.12
N ASN A 258 -19.67 32.53 -21.56
CA ASN A 258 -21.00 32.68 -22.19
C ASN A 258 -20.91 33.11 -23.66
N ASP A 259 -19.72 33.46 -24.14
CA ASP A 259 -19.40 33.80 -25.52
C ASP A 259 -17.89 33.66 -25.76
N CYS A 260 -17.47 33.70 -27.03
CA CYS A 260 -16.08 33.50 -27.48
C CYS A 260 -15.09 34.61 -27.10
N SER A 261 -15.50 35.56 -26.25
CA SER A 261 -14.70 36.69 -25.79
C SER A 261 -14.90 36.96 -24.29
N ALA A 262 -15.47 35.99 -23.57
CA ALA A 262 -15.83 36.13 -22.17
C ALA A 262 -14.60 36.20 -21.25
N GLU A 263 -13.48 35.64 -21.68
CA GLU A 263 -12.23 35.63 -20.93
C GLU A 263 -11.41 36.90 -21.13
N SER A 264 -11.07 37.54 -20.02
CA SER A 264 -10.17 38.70 -20.00
C SER A 264 -8.74 38.34 -19.59
N ASN A 265 -8.56 37.22 -18.89
CA ASN A 265 -7.27 36.67 -18.50
C ASN A 265 -7.39 35.14 -18.39
N CYS A 266 -6.73 34.40 -19.29
CA CYS A 266 -6.79 32.95 -19.33
C CYS A 266 -6.21 32.25 -18.08
N GLU A 267 -5.47 32.94 -17.22
CA GLU A 267 -4.89 32.36 -16.00
C GLU A 267 -5.90 32.23 -14.86
N ASN A 268 -6.96 33.03 -14.86
CA ASN A 268 -7.92 33.10 -13.76
C ASN A 268 -9.38 33.34 -14.19
N SER A 269 -9.65 33.29 -15.49
CA SER A 269 -11.00 33.27 -16.06
C SER A 269 -11.14 32.08 -17.01
N GLY A 270 -12.38 31.70 -17.32
CA GLY A 270 -12.62 30.50 -18.13
C GLY A 270 -12.26 29.23 -17.38
N ASP A 271 -11.60 28.32 -18.08
CA ASP A 271 -11.06 27.05 -17.54
C ASP A 271 -9.69 27.21 -16.85
N ALA A 272 -9.21 28.45 -16.71
CA ALA A 272 -7.93 28.80 -16.10
C ALA A 272 -6.70 28.14 -16.76
N VAL A 273 -6.80 27.87 -18.07
CA VAL A 273 -5.73 27.33 -18.90
C VAL A 273 -5.53 28.22 -20.13
N CYS A 274 -4.28 28.60 -20.43
CA CYS A 274 -4.00 29.64 -21.44
C CYS A 274 -3.86 29.14 -22.87
N ASP A 275 -3.60 27.86 -23.05
CA ASP A 275 -3.52 27.22 -24.37
C ASP A 275 -4.83 26.55 -24.78
N THR A 276 -5.90 26.71 -23.99
CA THR A 276 -7.29 26.38 -24.33
C THR A 276 -8.05 27.68 -24.63
N PRO A 277 -8.33 27.99 -25.90
CA PRO A 277 -9.01 29.24 -26.24
C PRO A 277 -10.45 29.29 -25.71
N SER A 278 -10.88 30.48 -25.30
CA SER A 278 -12.25 30.72 -24.83
C SER A 278 -13.30 30.22 -25.82
N THR A 279 -14.10 29.25 -25.38
CA THR A 279 -15.12 28.61 -26.19
C THR A 279 -16.46 28.55 -25.48
N THR A 280 -17.53 28.25 -26.22
CA THR A 280 -18.78 27.72 -25.66
C THR A 280 -18.83 26.21 -25.82
N LYS A 281 -19.70 25.55 -25.06
CA LYS A 281 -19.94 24.10 -25.14
C LYS A 281 -20.18 23.62 -26.57
N ASN A 282 -19.28 22.81 -27.11
CA ASN A 282 -19.42 22.24 -28.45
C ASN A 282 -20.10 20.87 -28.39
N LEU A 283 -20.95 20.58 -29.40
CA LEU A 283 -21.74 19.35 -29.48
C LEU A 283 -21.52 18.58 -30.81
N SER A 284 -20.51 18.97 -31.59
CA SER A 284 -20.20 18.36 -32.88
C SER A 284 -18.71 18.48 -33.23
N CYS A 285 -18.20 17.51 -33.99
CA CYS A 285 -16.78 17.46 -34.41
C CYS A 285 -16.44 18.31 -35.65
N ASN A 286 -17.38 19.09 -36.21
CA ASN A 286 -17.18 19.67 -37.55
C ASN A 286 -16.93 21.18 -37.55
N THR A 287 -17.75 21.92 -36.80
CA THR A 287 -17.68 23.39 -36.78
C THR A 287 -17.61 23.80 -35.33
N PRO A 288 -16.52 24.44 -34.90
CA PRO A 288 -16.45 24.98 -33.56
C PRO A 288 -17.37 26.19 -33.45
N ASP A 289 -18.04 26.30 -32.29
CA ASP A 289 -18.95 27.40 -31.99
C ASP A 289 -18.18 28.71 -31.80
N CYS A 290 -16.91 28.64 -31.39
CA CYS A 290 -15.99 29.75 -31.26
C CYS A 290 -14.75 29.60 -32.16
N PRO A 291 -14.16 30.72 -32.63
CA PRO A 291 -12.88 30.66 -33.33
C PRO A 291 -11.81 30.00 -32.45
N ASP A 292 -11.00 29.12 -33.06
CA ASP A 292 -9.86 28.46 -32.42
C ASP A 292 -10.20 27.49 -31.26
N ALA A 293 -11.48 27.17 -31.03
CA ALA A 293 -11.87 26.16 -30.05
C ALA A 293 -11.33 24.76 -30.43
N ILE A 294 -10.82 24.04 -29.43
CA ILE A 294 -10.22 22.72 -29.57
C ILE A 294 -11.32 21.67 -29.40
N LEU A 295 -11.91 21.22 -30.50
CA LEU A 295 -13.02 20.24 -30.49
C LEU A 295 -12.58 18.86 -30.01
N GLU A 296 -11.29 18.58 -30.15
CA GLU A 296 -10.65 17.33 -29.81
C GLU A 296 -10.30 17.22 -28.32
N ASN A 297 -10.53 18.29 -27.54
CA ASN A 297 -10.21 18.32 -26.13
C ASN A 297 -11.11 17.38 -25.31
N TYR A 298 -10.51 16.56 -24.44
CA TYR A 298 -11.29 15.65 -23.58
C TYR A 298 -12.28 16.38 -22.68
N MET A 299 -12.01 17.64 -22.29
CA MET A 299 -12.82 18.46 -21.39
C MET A 299 -13.95 19.27 -22.07
N ASP A 300 -14.19 19.10 -23.38
CA ASP A 300 -15.39 19.62 -24.07
C ASP A 300 -16.53 18.55 -24.08
N TYR A 301 -17.72 18.87 -24.60
CA TYR A 301 -18.87 17.94 -24.75
C TYR A 301 -19.05 17.44 -26.18
N THR A 302 -17.99 17.53 -26.97
CA THR A 302 -17.96 16.95 -28.32
C THR A 302 -18.17 15.42 -28.26
N PRO A 303 -18.66 14.81 -29.35
CA PRO A 303 -18.76 13.35 -29.44
C PRO A 303 -17.41 12.65 -29.19
N GLN A 304 -17.43 11.45 -28.59
CA GLN A 304 -16.19 10.75 -28.19
C GLN A 304 -15.26 10.47 -29.37
N GLU A 305 -15.80 10.29 -30.58
CA GLU A 305 -15.02 9.97 -31.78
C GLU A 305 -14.10 11.10 -32.27
N CYS A 306 -14.22 12.31 -31.74
CA CYS A 306 -13.27 13.39 -32.03
C CYS A 306 -12.38 13.77 -30.84
N LYS A 307 -12.60 13.21 -29.64
CA LYS A 307 -11.77 13.52 -28.47
C LYS A 307 -10.49 12.70 -28.48
N ASP A 308 -9.34 13.37 -28.52
CA ASP A 308 -8.03 12.71 -28.54
C ASP A 308 -6.89 13.50 -27.85
N MET A 309 -7.16 14.63 -27.17
CA MET A 309 -6.09 15.44 -26.60
C MET A 309 -6.39 16.16 -25.28
N PHE A 310 -5.34 16.27 -24.45
CA PHE A 310 -5.14 17.34 -23.48
C PHE A 310 -4.11 18.35 -24.01
N THR A 311 -4.19 19.60 -23.59
CA THR A 311 -3.18 20.62 -23.89
C THR A 311 -2.03 20.59 -22.88
N GLN A 312 -0.91 21.27 -23.17
CA GLN A 312 0.20 21.35 -22.23
C GLN A 312 -0.19 22.11 -20.95
N GLY A 313 -0.99 23.17 -21.07
CA GLY A 313 -1.50 23.91 -19.92
C GLY A 313 -2.46 23.09 -19.05
N GLN A 314 -3.23 22.17 -19.64
CA GLN A 314 -4.03 21.19 -18.88
C GLN A 314 -3.13 20.18 -18.17
N THR A 315 -2.06 19.69 -18.82
CA THR A 315 -1.03 18.85 -18.17
C THR A 315 -0.44 19.55 -16.95
N ASP A 316 0.00 20.80 -17.10
CA ASP A 316 0.62 21.56 -16.02
C ASP A 316 -0.35 21.74 -14.84
N ARG A 317 -1.64 21.99 -15.13
CA ARG A 317 -2.68 22.11 -14.11
C ARG A 317 -2.95 20.81 -13.36
N MET A 318 -3.03 19.67 -14.06
CA MET A 318 -3.19 18.36 -13.42
C MET A 318 -2.01 18.01 -12.53
N ARG A 319 -0.78 18.28 -12.99
CA ARG A 319 0.42 18.08 -12.19
C ARG A 319 0.48 19.03 -11.00
N ALA A 320 0.06 20.28 -11.16
CA ALA A 320 -0.07 21.21 -10.05
C ALA A 320 -1.08 20.73 -9.00
N CYS A 321 -2.15 20.04 -9.40
CA CYS A 321 -3.05 19.37 -8.47
C CYS A 321 -2.35 18.27 -7.68
N LEU A 322 -1.59 17.40 -8.37
CA LEU A 322 -0.86 16.32 -7.71
C LEU A 322 0.24 16.87 -6.78
N GLU A 323 1.00 17.86 -7.19
CA GLU A 323 2.11 18.43 -6.40
C GLU A 323 1.63 19.44 -5.32
N SER A 324 0.33 19.57 -5.11
CA SER A 324 -0.22 20.43 -4.05
C SER A 324 -1.39 19.80 -3.30
N SER A 325 -2.59 19.81 -3.87
CA SER A 325 -3.81 19.39 -3.20
C SER A 325 -3.99 17.88 -3.09
N ARG A 326 -3.24 17.09 -3.87
CA ARG A 326 -3.27 15.62 -3.87
C ARG A 326 -1.86 15.00 -3.81
N SER A 327 -0.94 15.61 -3.07
CA SER A 327 0.48 15.19 -2.99
C SER A 327 0.69 13.81 -2.39
N SER A 328 -0.18 13.40 -1.48
CA SER A 328 -0.18 12.05 -0.90
C SER A 328 -0.27 10.94 -1.95
N LEU A 329 -0.94 11.16 -3.09
CA LEU A 329 -1.02 10.18 -4.18
C LEU A 329 0.36 9.89 -4.81
N LEU A 330 1.31 10.83 -4.70
CA LEU A 330 2.67 10.67 -5.21
C LEU A 330 3.55 9.81 -4.30
N GLU A 331 3.18 9.70 -3.02
CA GLU A 331 3.89 8.93 -1.99
C GLU A 331 3.17 7.62 -1.65
N SER A 332 2.08 7.33 -2.33
CA SER A 332 1.23 6.18 -2.06
C SER A 332 1.94 4.84 -2.27
N LEU A 333 1.88 3.99 -1.25
CA LEU A 333 2.31 2.59 -1.33
C LEU A 333 1.27 1.68 -2.02
N GLY A 334 0.09 2.19 -2.34
CA GLY A 334 -1.05 1.42 -2.84
C GLY A 334 -0.80 0.72 -4.18
N GLY A 335 0.10 1.27 -5.01
CA GLY A 335 0.48 0.70 -6.31
C GLY A 335 1.55 -0.40 -6.22
N LEU A 336 2.27 -0.45 -5.11
CA LEU A 336 3.35 -1.40 -4.91
C LEU A 336 2.79 -2.79 -4.55
N PRO A 337 3.26 -3.87 -5.20
CA PRO A 337 2.85 -5.22 -4.83
C PRO A 337 3.26 -5.53 -3.39
N VAL A 338 2.39 -6.26 -2.70
CA VAL A 338 2.75 -6.92 -1.45
C VAL A 338 3.85 -7.95 -1.74
N THR A 339 4.88 -7.97 -0.89
CA THR A 339 6.08 -8.79 -1.06
C THR A 339 5.83 -10.26 -0.66
N GLU A 340 6.79 -11.16 -0.93
CA GLU A 340 6.64 -12.59 -0.62
C GLU A 340 6.58 -12.81 0.91
N ARG A 341 7.45 -12.11 1.65
CA ARG A 341 7.51 -12.17 3.12
C ARG A 341 7.60 -10.76 3.70
N ASP A 342 6.62 -10.39 4.52
CA ASP A 342 6.53 -9.07 5.19
C ASP A 342 5.85 -9.25 6.55
N LEU A 343 6.55 -8.88 7.61
CA LEU A 343 6.05 -8.89 8.98
C LEU A 343 6.09 -7.49 9.58
N THR A 344 5.02 -7.12 10.26
CA THR A 344 4.96 -5.86 10.99
C THR A 344 4.34 -6.03 12.38
N VAL A 345 4.66 -5.10 13.28
CA VAL A 345 4.00 -4.95 14.58
C VAL A 345 2.94 -3.86 14.43
N VAL A 346 1.67 -4.23 14.49
CA VAL A 346 0.54 -3.31 14.31
C VAL A 346 0.06 -2.66 15.62
N GLY A 347 0.55 -3.13 16.76
CA GLY A 347 0.21 -2.56 18.06
C GLY A 347 0.64 -3.40 19.25
N LEU A 348 0.31 -2.90 20.43
CA LEU A 348 0.48 -3.57 21.72
C LEU A 348 -0.88 -3.77 22.41
N THR A 349 -0.97 -4.85 23.19
CA THR A 349 -2.05 -5.07 24.15
C THR A 349 -1.47 -5.16 25.56
N ASN A 350 -2.30 -4.83 26.56
CA ASN A 350 -1.94 -4.71 27.98
C ASN A 350 -0.96 -3.58 28.32
N VAL A 351 -0.67 -2.68 27.38
CA VAL A 351 0.11 -1.45 27.60
C VAL A 351 -0.65 -0.30 26.95
N GLY A 352 -1.15 0.64 27.76
CA GLY A 352 -1.76 1.89 27.30
C GLY A 352 -0.74 3.04 27.30
N GLU A 353 -1.22 4.28 27.24
CA GLU A 353 -0.38 5.49 27.46
C GLU A 353 0.06 5.61 28.93
N THR A 354 -0.67 4.97 29.84
CA THR A 354 -0.34 4.93 31.27
C THR A 354 -0.53 3.52 31.83
N THR A 355 0.29 3.17 32.82
CA THR A 355 0.16 1.96 33.64
C THR A 355 0.30 2.31 35.12
N CYS A 356 -0.14 1.42 35.98
CA CYS A 356 -0.17 1.59 37.43
C CYS A 356 0.74 0.61 38.16
N ALA A 357 1.08 -0.47 37.48
CA ALA A 357 1.99 -1.46 37.99
C ALA A 357 3.40 -1.00 37.61
N PRO A 358 4.35 -1.01 38.55
CA PRO A 358 5.78 -0.80 38.27
C PRO A 358 6.41 -1.97 37.49
N GLN A 359 5.58 -2.83 36.89
CA GLN A 359 5.95 -3.92 36.01
C GLN A 359 4.82 -4.19 35.02
N VAL A 360 5.13 -4.65 33.82
CA VAL A 360 4.11 -5.02 32.81
C VAL A 360 4.59 -6.16 31.94
N ALA A 361 3.70 -7.03 31.50
CA ALA A 361 4.00 -8.06 30.49
C ALA A 361 3.30 -7.70 29.17
N PRO A 362 3.98 -6.99 28.24
CA PRO A 362 3.38 -6.57 27.00
C PRO A 362 3.04 -7.76 26.10
N VAL A 363 2.04 -7.59 25.24
CA VAL A 363 1.71 -8.55 24.19
C VAL A 363 1.66 -7.80 22.87
N ALA A 364 2.61 -8.10 21.97
CA ALA A 364 2.70 -7.49 20.65
C ALA A 364 1.73 -8.14 19.66
N LEU A 365 1.08 -7.34 18.83
CA LEU A 365 0.24 -7.78 17.73
C LEU A 365 1.09 -7.80 16.45
N VAL A 366 1.44 -9.00 15.99
CA VAL A 366 2.29 -9.20 14.81
C VAL A 366 1.44 -9.67 13.64
N THR A 367 1.53 -8.98 12.51
CA THR A 367 0.76 -9.29 11.30
C THR A 367 1.69 -9.70 10.17
N ASN A 368 1.32 -10.77 9.45
CA ASN A 368 1.97 -11.14 8.19
C ASN A 368 1.28 -10.41 7.05
N LEU A 369 1.95 -9.41 6.49
CA LEU A 369 1.47 -8.70 5.32
C LEU A 369 1.90 -9.39 4.02
N GLY A 370 2.88 -10.29 4.05
CA GLY A 370 3.36 -11.03 2.88
C GLY A 370 2.37 -12.08 2.35
N VAL A 371 2.71 -12.71 1.22
CA VAL A 371 1.89 -13.76 0.59
C VAL A 371 2.27 -15.19 0.97
N ASP A 372 3.42 -15.40 1.61
CA ASP A 372 3.85 -16.70 2.13
C ASP A 372 3.53 -16.87 3.62
N ASP A 373 3.33 -18.12 4.06
CA ASP A 373 3.22 -18.45 5.48
C ASP A 373 4.55 -18.17 6.20
N VAL A 374 4.52 -17.35 7.25
CA VAL A 374 5.69 -17.12 8.11
C VAL A 374 5.72 -18.19 9.20
N ASN A 375 6.80 -18.97 9.25
CA ASN A 375 6.99 -20.04 10.24
C ASN A 375 7.99 -19.61 11.32
N GLY A 376 7.48 -18.85 12.28
CA GLY A 376 8.24 -18.30 13.39
C GLY A 376 8.96 -16.98 13.05
N PHE A 377 9.14 -16.17 14.08
CA PHE A 377 9.72 -14.82 14.01
C PHE A 377 10.43 -14.49 15.32
N GLN A 378 11.23 -13.45 15.31
CA GLN A 378 11.85 -12.88 16.51
C GLN A 378 11.39 -11.44 16.72
N ILE A 379 11.28 -11.02 17.97
CA ILE A 379 11.04 -9.63 18.36
C ILE A 379 12.23 -9.18 19.20
N SER A 380 12.95 -8.18 18.70
CA SER A 380 13.94 -7.43 19.47
C SER A 380 13.24 -6.27 20.16
N MET A 381 13.42 -6.16 21.46
CA MET A 381 12.77 -5.20 22.32
C MET A 381 13.82 -4.36 23.03
N THR A 382 13.63 -3.05 23.05
CA THR A 382 14.47 -2.11 23.78
C THR A 382 13.57 -1.27 24.68
N LEU A 383 13.76 -1.38 25.98
CA LEU A 383 13.09 -0.54 26.98
C LEU A 383 14.07 0.57 27.40
N ASN A 384 13.64 1.82 27.29
CA ASN A 384 14.42 3.01 27.59
C ASN A 384 15.77 2.96 26.84
N ASP A 385 16.88 3.02 27.59
CA ASP A 385 18.24 2.93 27.06
C ASP A 385 18.92 1.60 27.38
N HIS A 386 18.15 0.58 27.82
CA HIS A 386 18.70 -0.74 28.12
C HIS A 386 19.14 -1.47 26.85
N ALA A 387 19.97 -2.50 27.02
CA ALA A 387 20.40 -3.33 25.90
C ALA A 387 19.20 -4.06 25.28
N SER A 388 19.14 -4.12 23.95
CA SER A 388 18.07 -4.83 23.26
C SER A 388 18.04 -6.31 23.64
N ILE A 389 16.85 -6.81 23.98
CA ILE A 389 16.57 -8.21 24.28
C ILE A 389 15.74 -8.81 23.15
N THR A 390 16.14 -9.97 22.66
CA THR A 390 15.41 -10.68 21.60
C THR A 390 14.63 -11.86 22.17
N THR A 391 13.35 -11.94 21.81
CA THR A 391 12.49 -13.10 22.04
C THR A 391 12.20 -13.81 20.73
N ILE A 392 12.02 -15.13 20.79
CA ILE A 392 11.78 -15.96 19.61
C ILE A 392 10.45 -16.69 19.75
N HIS A 393 9.62 -16.58 18.72
CA HIS A 393 8.27 -17.13 18.66
C HIS A 393 8.19 -18.16 17.54
N ALA A 394 7.83 -19.40 17.86
CA ALA A 394 7.75 -20.51 16.89
C ALA A 394 6.33 -20.70 16.31
N MET A 395 5.56 -19.63 16.14
CA MET A 395 4.18 -19.66 15.66
C MET A 395 4.12 -19.47 14.14
N THR A 396 3.17 -20.11 13.46
CA THR A 396 2.90 -19.86 12.04
C THR A 396 1.88 -18.75 11.87
N ILE A 397 2.19 -17.75 11.04
CA ILE A 397 1.28 -16.65 10.68
C ILE A 397 0.95 -16.75 9.19
N ALA A 398 -0.32 -17.00 8.88
CA ALA A 398 -0.80 -17.02 7.50
C ALA A 398 -0.88 -15.60 6.90
N PRO A 399 -0.84 -15.43 5.56
CA PRO A 399 -1.03 -14.14 4.91
C PRO A 399 -2.26 -13.37 5.39
N GLY A 400 -2.06 -12.10 5.77
CA GLY A 400 -3.08 -11.20 6.31
C GLY A 400 -3.56 -11.53 7.73
N ALA A 401 -2.99 -12.53 8.40
CA ALA A 401 -3.35 -12.89 9.76
C ALA A 401 -2.49 -12.14 10.79
N THR A 402 -3.09 -11.88 11.96
CA THR A 402 -2.42 -11.29 13.13
C THR A 402 -2.34 -12.33 14.25
N VAL A 403 -1.22 -12.37 14.97
CA VAL A 403 -1.01 -13.20 16.15
C VAL A 403 -0.55 -12.36 17.35
N GLU A 404 -0.85 -12.84 18.54
CA GLU A 404 -0.40 -12.26 19.80
C GLU A 404 0.94 -12.88 20.24
N ALA A 405 1.96 -12.06 20.39
CA ALA A 405 3.30 -12.45 20.83
C ALA A 405 3.57 -11.91 22.25
N THR A 406 3.59 -12.79 23.25
CA THR A 406 3.85 -12.41 24.64
C THR A 406 5.32 -12.06 24.86
N LEU A 407 5.59 -10.87 25.38
CA LEU A 407 6.93 -10.40 25.74
C LEU A 407 7.23 -10.65 27.22
N PRO A 408 8.52 -10.62 27.64
CA PRO A 408 8.91 -10.77 29.04
C PRO A 408 8.28 -9.68 29.91
N GLU A 409 8.11 -9.99 31.20
CA GLU A 409 7.68 -8.98 32.16
C GLU A 409 8.79 -7.95 32.37
N LEU A 410 8.45 -6.69 32.15
CA LEU A 410 9.34 -5.54 32.22
C LEU A 410 9.33 -4.94 33.61
N SER A 411 10.50 -4.51 34.08
CA SER A 411 10.63 -3.63 35.24
C SER A 411 10.54 -2.19 34.75
N LEU A 412 9.59 -1.41 35.26
CA LEU A 412 9.27 -0.10 34.72
C LEU A 412 9.79 1.05 35.59
N ASP A 413 10.27 2.09 34.91
CA ASP A 413 10.53 3.39 35.51
C ASP A 413 9.25 4.25 35.51
N ASN A 414 9.31 5.47 36.05
CA ASN A 414 8.17 6.38 36.03
C ASN A 414 7.73 6.77 34.60
N SER A 415 8.68 6.83 33.66
CA SER A 415 8.44 7.07 32.24
C SER A 415 9.22 6.06 31.42
N ASN A 416 8.58 5.47 30.41
CA ASN A 416 9.14 4.36 29.66
C ASN A 416 8.97 4.57 28.16
N SER A 417 10.01 4.23 27.40
CA SER A 417 10.00 4.15 25.94
C SER A 417 10.29 2.72 25.52
N LEU A 418 9.34 2.08 24.84
CA LEU A 418 9.46 0.71 24.38
C LEU A 418 9.54 0.69 22.86
N ARG A 419 10.66 0.24 22.33
CA ARG A 419 10.88 -0.01 20.91
C ARG A 419 10.85 -1.50 20.63
N LEU A 420 10.03 -1.91 19.67
CA LEU A 420 9.92 -3.28 19.17
C LEU A 420 10.38 -3.33 17.71
N GLU A 421 11.15 -4.36 17.37
CA GLU A 421 11.58 -4.64 16.01
C GLU A 421 11.33 -6.12 15.70
N VAL A 422 10.51 -6.40 14.67
CA VAL A 422 10.20 -7.77 14.25
C VAL A 422 11.11 -8.22 13.10
N ALA A 423 11.54 -9.49 13.13
CA ALA A 423 12.32 -10.09 12.05
C ALA A 423 11.98 -11.57 11.83
N LEU A 424 12.16 -12.05 10.61
CA LEU A 424 12.03 -13.45 10.24
C LEU A 424 13.18 -14.30 10.84
N LEU A 425 12.89 -15.57 11.14
CA LEU A 425 13.91 -16.50 11.64
C LEU A 425 14.81 -17.05 10.51
N GLY A 426 15.96 -17.60 10.87
CA GLY A 426 16.83 -18.32 9.92
C GLY A 426 17.65 -17.45 8.97
N GLY A 427 17.57 -16.12 9.11
CA GLY A 427 18.24 -15.18 8.21
C GLY A 427 17.48 -14.93 6.90
N ASP A 428 16.20 -15.33 6.84
CA ASP A 428 15.29 -14.92 5.78
C ASP A 428 15.11 -13.40 5.83
N HIS A 429 15.00 -12.79 4.64
CA HIS A 429 14.85 -11.35 4.50
C HIS A 429 13.37 -10.99 4.52
N ASP A 430 13.02 -10.04 5.39
CA ASP A 430 11.78 -9.30 5.26
C ASP A 430 11.93 -8.36 4.06
N ASP A 431 11.08 -8.56 3.06
CA ASP A 431 11.18 -7.85 1.80
C ASP A 431 10.79 -6.36 1.93
N PHE A 432 10.21 -5.93 3.06
CA PHE A 432 9.85 -4.54 3.35
C PHE A 432 10.21 -4.11 4.79
N ALA A 433 11.50 -4.14 5.12
CA ALA A 433 12.00 -3.86 6.47
C ALA A 433 11.61 -2.50 7.12
N ASP A 434 11.11 -1.53 6.35
CA ASP A 434 10.78 -0.18 6.84
C ASP A 434 9.55 -0.17 7.78
N ASN A 435 8.68 -1.19 7.74
CA ASN A 435 7.52 -1.32 8.63
C ASN A 435 7.76 -2.26 9.84
N ASN A 436 8.99 -2.69 10.08
CA ASN A 436 9.31 -3.69 11.11
C ASN A 436 9.44 -3.09 12.52
N VAL A 437 9.42 -1.76 12.63
CA VAL A 437 9.65 -1.03 13.89
C VAL A 437 8.36 -0.46 14.44
N TYR A 438 8.15 -0.63 15.74
CA TYR A 438 7.06 -0.03 16.50
C TYR A 438 7.59 0.59 17.79
N ASP A 439 7.41 1.91 17.94
CA ASP A 439 7.81 2.67 19.12
C ASP A 439 6.56 3.04 19.94
N HIS A 440 6.62 2.88 21.27
CA HIS A 440 5.52 3.19 22.18
C HIS A 440 6.04 3.80 23.49
N SER A 441 5.50 4.96 23.89
CA SER A 441 5.86 5.61 25.16
C SER A 441 4.71 5.56 26.15
N PHE A 442 5.03 5.30 27.43
CA PHE A 442 4.03 5.20 28.49
C PHE A 442 4.59 5.48 29.89
N ASP A 443 3.76 6.03 30.77
CA ASP A 443 4.14 6.42 32.12
C ASP A 443 3.53 5.52 33.21
N VAL A 444 4.26 5.34 34.33
CA VAL A 444 3.73 4.69 35.54
C VAL A 444 3.10 5.74 36.45
N MET A 445 1.78 5.72 36.58
CA MET A 445 1.02 6.65 37.42
C MET A 445 0.93 6.20 38.88
N ALA A 446 0.99 7.18 39.79
CA ALA A 446 0.68 6.99 41.20
C ALA A 446 -0.78 6.55 41.39
N SER A 447 -0.97 5.29 41.76
CA SER A 447 -2.29 4.65 41.81
C SER A 447 -2.34 3.55 42.87
N ASP A 448 -3.55 3.15 43.24
CA ASP A 448 -3.82 2.03 44.14
C ASP A 448 -4.44 0.89 43.33
N ARG A 449 -3.99 -0.34 43.58
CA ARG A 449 -4.52 -1.53 42.90
C ARG A 449 -5.70 -2.06 43.69
N TRP A 450 -6.90 -2.01 43.11
CA TRP A 450 -8.12 -2.49 43.74
C TRP A 450 -8.53 -3.86 43.21
N THR A 451 -9.06 -4.70 44.08
CA THR A 451 -9.66 -5.99 43.76
C THR A 451 -11.14 -5.96 44.10
N LEU A 452 -12.01 -6.11 43.11
CA LEU A 452 -13.46 -6.24 43.26
C LEU A 452 -13.86 -7.71 43.13
N GLU A 453 -14.25 -8.32 44.24
CA GLU A 453 -14.87 -9.65 44.27
C GLU A 453 -16.40 -9.49 44.23
N LEU A 454 -17.06 -9.98 43.19
CA LEU A 454 -18.51 -9.91 43.01
C LEU A 454 -19.11 -11.32 42.91
N GLU A 455 -19.95 -11.68 43.88
CA GLU A 455 -20.87 -12.81 43.78
C GLU A 455 -22.22 -12.27 43.32
N THR A 456 -22.62 -12.59 42.08
CA THR A 456 -23.91 -12.15 41.55
C THR A 456 -25.07 -12.93 42.18
N ASP A 457 -26.26 -12.35 42.10
CA ASP A 457 -27.48 -13.02 42.52
C ASP A 457 -28.02 -13.95 41.39
N GLN A 458 -29.23 -14.53 41.50
CA GLN A 458 -29.74 -15.41 40.43
C GLN A 458 -30.08 -14.69 39.12
N PHE A 459 -30.20 -13.36 39.12
CA PHE A 459 -30.66 -12.55 38.01
C PHE A 459 -29.57 -11.63 37.46
N ALA A 460 -28.30 -12.03 37.58
CA ALA A 460 -27.09 -11.27 37.24
C ALA A 460 -27.13 -10.35 35.99
N SER A 461 -27.92 -10.66 34.95
CA SER A 461 -28.09 -9.79 33.76
C SER A 461 -28.61 -8.38 34.05
N GLU A 462 -29.23 -8.17 35.21
CA GLU A 462 -29.73 -6.86 35.61
C GLU A 462 -28.71 -5.99 36.34
N THR A 463 -27.58 -6.55 36.76
CA THR A 463 -26.54 -5.87 37.54
C THR A 463 -25.44 -5.33 36.63
N SER A 464 -25.06 -4.08 36.85
CA SER A 464 -23.84 -3.48 36.32
C SER A 464 -23.15 -2.62 37.38
N TRP A 465 -21.86 -2.36 37.18
CA TRP A 465 -21.09 -1.47 38.05
C TRP A 465 -20.11 -0.61 37.26
N SER A 466 -19.78 0.55 37.81
CA SER A 466 -18.73 1.43 37.32
C SER A 466 -17.95 2.04 38.49
N ILE A 467 -16.68 2.36 38.28
CA ILE A 467 -15.90 3.23 39.13
C ILE A 467 -15.55 4.45 38.30
N GLU A 468 -15.92 5.62 38.80
CA GLU A 468 -15.78 6.88 38.09
C GLU A 468 -14.97 7.89 38.89
N THR A 469 -14.23 8.77 38.22
CA THR A 469 -13.66 9.96 38.85
C THR A 469 -14.77 10.90 39.31
N THR A 470 -14.45 11.86 40.18
CA THR A 470 -15.42 12.88 40.62
C THR A 470 -15.98 13.74 39.48
N ASP A 471 -15.30 13.76 38.33
CA ASP A 471 -15.66 14.50 37.13
C ASP A 471 -16.50 13.66 36.14
N GLY A 472 -16.78 12.39 36.47
CA GLY A 472 -17.63 11.49 35.70
C GLY A 472 -16.91 10.68 34.62
N GLU A 473 -15.58 10.64 34.64
CA GLU A 473 -14.79 9.76 33.79
C GLU A 473 -14.83 8.32 34.32
N ILE A 474 -15.16 7.34 33.47
CA ILE A 474 -15.26 5.94 33.87
C ILE A 474 -13.85 5.31 33.86
N LEU A 475 -13.37 4.90 35.04
CA LEU A 475 -12.08 4.24 35.22
C LEU A 475 -12.17 2.72 35.02
N ALA A 476 -13.28 2.11 35.45
CA ALA A 476 -13.56 0.69 35.26
C ALA A 476 -15.08 0.47 35.26
N GLN A 477 -15.57 -0.48 34.47
CA GLN A 477 -16.98 -0.87 34.48
C GLN A 477 -17.16 -2.29 33.95
N ASP A 478 -18.21 -2.97 34.40
CA ASP A 478 -18.67 -4.24 33.80
C ASP A 478 -20.16 -4.49 34.09
N GLY A 479 -20.81 -5.37 33.31
CA GLY A 479 -22.23 -5.68 33.43
C GLY A 479 -22.76 -6.72 32.42
N ASP A 480 -24.09 -6.82 32.33
CA ASP A 480 -24.83 -7.70 31.39
C ASP A 480 -24.46 -9.19 31.50
N TYR A 481 -24.33 -9.67 32.73
CA TYR A 481 -23.92 -11.04 33.03
C TYR A 481 -25.00 -12.08 32.66
N GLU A 482 -24.60 -13.32 32.33
CA GLU A 482 -25.59 -14.38 32.13
C GLU A 482 -26.35 -14.71 33.43
N ASN A 483 -27.66 -14.89 33.33
CA ASN A 483 -28.51 -15.21 34.48
C ASN A 483 -28.07 -16.50 35.20
N GLY A 484 -27.65 -16.34 36.45
CA GLY A 484 -27.14 -17.37 37.34
C GLY A 484 -26.12 -16.77 38.31
N SER A 485 -25.89 -17.43 39.45
CA SER A 485 -24.87 -16.97 40.39
C SER A 485 -23.47 -17.26 39.85
N ALA A 486 -22.68 -16.21 39.67
CA ALA A 486 -21.29 -16.24 39.26
C ALA A 486 -20.41 -15.56 40.31
N ASN A 487 -19.18 -16.04 40.44
CA ASN A 487 -18.14 -15.39 41.25
C ASN A 487 -17.13 -14.78 40.29
N LEU A 488 -17.04 -13.46 40.29
CA LEU A 488 -16.22 -12.66 39.40
C LEU A 488 -15.19 -11.91 40.24
N VAL A 489 -13.97 -11.78 39.73
CA VAL A 489 -12.88 -11.05 40.38
C VAL A 489 -12.29 -10.11 39.35
N TYR A 490 -12.29 -8.82 39.66
CA TYR A 490 -11.70 -7.78 38.83
C TYR A 490 -10.54 -7.16 39.57
N GLU A 491 -9.42 -6.98 38.88
CA GLU A 491 -8.30 -6.21 39.38
C GLU A 491 -8.15 -4.98 38.50
N MET A 492 -8.02 -3.82 39.13
CA MET A 492 -7.99 -2.54 38.43
C MET A 492 -7.10 -1.55 39.15
N CYS A 493 -6.67 -0.54 38.43
CA CYS A 493 -5.81 0.49 38.96
C CYS A 493 -6.52 1.81 38.99
N ILE A 494 -6.52 2.41 40.17
CA ILE A 494 -7.31 3.59 40.45
C ILE A 494 -6.34 4.71 40.83
N PRO A 495 -6.31 5.83 40.08
CA PRO A 495 -5.44 6.97 40.38
C PRO A 495 -5.62 7.45 41.83
N GLU A 496 -4.58 8.05 42.42
CA GLU A 496 -4.72 8.67 43.74
C GLU A 496 -5.92 9.63 43.79
N GLY A 497 -6.77 9.48 44.81
CA GLY A 497 -7.95 10.31 44.97
C GLY A 497 -9.18 9.52 45.38
N CYS A 498 -10.30 10.23 45.59
CA CYS A 498 -11.58 9.60 45.87
C CYS A 498 -12.39 9.48 44.58
N HIS A 499 -12.95 8.30 44.37
CA HIS A 499 -13.69 7.89 43.19
C HIS A 499 -15.07 7.38 43.61
N LEU A 500 -15.99 7.32 42.65
CA LEU A 500 -17.36 6.93 42.86
C LEU A 500 -17.58 5.52 42.31
N LEU A 501 -17.75 4.55 43.20
CA LEU A 501 -18.24 3.22 42.86
C LEU A 501 -19.76 3.28 42.71
N LYS A 502 -20.27 3.01 41.50
CA LYS A 502 -21.69 2.88 41.23
C LYS A 502 -22.05 1.43 40.94
N PHE A 503 -23.18 1.01 41.48
CA PHE A 503 -23.86 -0.22 41.11
C PHE A 503 -25.27 0.12 40.65
N GLU A 504 -25.70 -0.47 39.54
CA GLU A 504 -27.04 -0.35 39.01
C GLU A 504 -27.68 -1.72 38.90
N ASP A 505 -28.98 -1.78 39.21
CA ASP A 505 -29.82 -2.94 39.04
C ASP A 505 -31.13 -2.51 38.36
N THR A 506 -31.40 -3.07 37.17
CA THR A 506 -32.59 -2.70 36.40
C THR A 506 -33.92 -3.21 36.97
N ALA A 507 -33.93 -4.24 37.81
CA ALA A 507 -35.15 -4.75 38.47
C ALA A 507 -35.49 -3.99 39.76
N GLY A 508 -34.49 -3.43 40.42
CA GLY A 508 -34.61 -2.57 41.58
C GLY A 508 -34.70 -3.31 42.92
N ASP A 509 -34.16 -4.51 43.02
CA ASP A 509 -33.94 -5.30 44.24
C ASP A 509 -32.46 -5.47 44.62
N GLY A 510 -31.54 -4.82 43.90
CA GLY A 510 -30.09 -4.89 44.11
C GLY A 510 -29.54 -6.28 43.82
N LEU A 511 -28.57 -6.74 44.59
CA LEU A 511 -28.04 -8.11 44.50
C LEU A 511 -28.93 -9.12 45.26
N CYS A 512 -30.25 -8.93 45.28
CA CYS A 512 -31.15 -9.73 46.11
C CYS A 512 -32.13 -10.61 45.35
N THR A 513 -31.98 -11.93 45.50
CA THR A 513 -32.92 -12.89 44.91
C THR A 513 -34.17 -13.14 45.77
N ILE A 514 -34.05 -13.18 47.10
CA ILE A 514 -35.17 -13.45 48.03
C ILE A 514 -35.03 -12.67 49.36
N ASP A 515 -36.04 -11.84 49.68
CA ASP A 515 -36.29 -11.23 51.01
C ASP A 515 -37.48 -11.97 51.70
N PHE A 516 -37.19 -12.76 52.74
CA PHE A 516 -38.20 -13.43 53.57
C PHE A 516 -38.79 -12.49 54.62
N GLY A 517 -39.77 -11.69 54.22
CA GLY A 517 -40.57 -10.91 55.16
C GLY A 517 -40.90 -9.52 54.68
N GLY A 518 -40.22 -9.06 53.63
CA GLY A 518 -40.33 -7.70 53.12
C GLY A 518 -39.80 -6.70 54.15
N ASP A 519 -38.79 -7.09 54.94
CA ASP A 519 -38.19 -6.23 55.95
C ASP A 519 -36.99 -5.43 55.41
N GLY A 520 -36.62 -5.67 54.14
CA GLY A 520 -35.56 -4.95 53.43
C GLY A 520 -34.19 -5.60 53.56
N ASN A 521 -34.07 -6.71 54.31
CA ASN A 521 -32.83 -7.49 54.36
C ASN A 521 -32.90 -8.66 53.37
N CYS A 522 -31.81 -8.91 52.66
CA CYS A 522 -31.77 -10.01 51.72
C CYS A 522 -31.35 -11.32 52.42
N ASP A 523 -32.19 -12.34 52.35
CA ASP A 523 -31.87 -13.65 52.93
C ASP A 523 -31.10 -14.55 51.96
N VAL A 524 -31.35 -14.39 50.66
CA VAL A 524 -30.68 -15.12 49.59
C VAL A 524 -30.39 -14.15 48.46
N GLY A 525 -29.11 -13.88 48.20
CA GLY A 525 -28.65 -12.96 47.17
C GLY A 525 -27.14 -13.04 47.00
N GLY A 526 -26.61 -12.14 46.17
CA GLY A 526 -25.19 -11.96 45.91
C GLY A 526 -24.47 -11.12 46.98
N SER A 527 -23.17 -10.94 46.81
CA SER A 527 -22.31 -10.12 47.66
C SER A 527 -21.23 -9.43 46.84
N MET A 528 -20.65 -8.35 47.36
CA MET A 528 -19.56 -7.63 46.71
C MET A 528 -18.54 -7.19 47.76
N MET A 529 -17.26 -7.28 47.43
CA MET A 529 -16.17 -6.72 48.24
C MET A 529 -15.16 -6.03 47.35
N LEU A 530 -14.88 -4.76 47.63
CA LEU A 530 -13.81 -3.99 47.00
C LEU A 530 -12.68 -3.79 48.00
N ILE A 531 -11.46 -4.19 47.63
CA ILE A 531 -10.29 -4.26 48.50
C ILE A 531 -9.14 -3.47 47.85
N SER A 532 -8.42 -2.64 48.61
CA SER A 532 -7.21 -1.96 48.13
C SER A 532 -5.97 -2.86 48.12
N ALA A 533 -4.87 -2.38 47.55
CA ALA A 533 -3.62 -3.14 47.49
C ALA A 533 -3.05 -3.46 48.88
N SER A 534 -3.35 -2.62 49.87
CA SER A 534 -2.96 -2.82 51.27
C SER A 534 -3.80 -3.86 52.02
N GLY A 535 -4.86 -4.39 51.38
CA GLY A 535 -5.83 -5.28 52.00
C GLY A 535 -6.93 -4.58 52.80
N GLU A 536 -7.09 -3.26 52.65
CA GLU A 536 -8.19 -2.50 53.24
C GLU A 536 -9.48 -2.72 52.43
N VAL A 537 -10.59 -3.06 53.10
CA VAL A 537 -11.90 -3.17 52.46
C VAL A 537 -12.49 -1.76 52.28
N LEU A 538 -12.60 -1.32 51.03
CA LEU A 538 -13.08 0.01 50.64
C LEU A 538 -14.60 0.07 50.56
N ALA A 539 -15.24 -0.98 50.04
CA ALA A 539 -16.69 -1.13 49.98
C ALA A 539 -17.09 -2.60 50.13
N GLU A 540 -18.26 -2.86 50.72
CA GLU A 540 -18.80 -4.21 50.90
C GLU A 540 -20.33 -4.22 50.81
N PHE A 541 -20.87 -5.12 49.98
CA PHE A 541 -22.27 -5.55 50.02
C PHE A 541 -22.37 -6.96 50.56
N ASN A 542 -23.13 -7.13 51.63
CA ASN A 542 -23.43 -8.41 52.26
C ASN A 542 -24.94 -8.51 52.56
N ALA A 543 -25.36 -9.57 53.25
CA ALA A 543 -26.79 -9.85 53.51
C ALA A 543 -27.56 -8.70 54.21
N ASP A 544 -26.86 -7.75 54.84
CA ASP A 544 -27.50 -6.62 55.53
C ASP A 544 -27.71 -5.39 54.62
N ASN A 545 -27.04 -5.28 53.46
CA ASN A 545 -27.05 -4.08 52.60
C ASN A 545 -26.97 -4.34 51.09
N ASN A 546 -27.04 -5.59 50.64
CA ASN A 546 -27.00 -5.97 49.23
C ASN A 546 -28.32 -5.72 48.48
N ASN A 547 -29.42 -5.42 49.18
CA ASN A 547 -30.67 -4.91 48.57
C ASN A 547 -30.64 -3.38 48.52
N PHE A 548 -29.89 -2.83 47.56
CA PHE A 548 -29.72 -1.39 47.39
C PHE A 548 -30.76 -0.74 46.46
N GLY A 549 -31.67 -1.54 45.89
CA GLY A 549 -32.66 -1.05 44.94
C GLY A 549 -32.06 -0.86 43.54
N ALA A 550 -32.56 0.13 42.79
CA ALA A 550 -32.18 0.29 41.38
C ALA A 550 -30.77 0.83 41.16
N SER A 551 -30.20 1.54 42.14
CA SER A 551 -28.80 1.97 42.09
C SER A 551 -28.27 2.37 43.46
N VAL A 552 -26.95 2.30 43.60
CA VAL A 552 -26.20 2.80 44.76
C VAL A 552 -24.88 3.39 44.31
N GLU A 553 -24.48 4.48 44.97
CA GLU A 553 -23.21 5.15 44.72
C GLU A 553 -22.45 5.27 46.05
N LEU A 554 -21.16 4.89 46.03
CA LEU A 554 -20.27 4.90 47.19
C LEU A 554 -18.98 5.63 46.82
N GLU A 555 -18.58 6.60 47.63
CA GLU A 555 -17.27 7.24 47.51
C GLU A 555 -16.21 6.32 48.15
N VAL A 556 -15.22 5.92 47.36
CA VAL A 556 -14.11 5.03 47.72
C VAL A 556 -12.80 5.70 47.34
N CYS A 557 -11.80 5.71 48.23
CA CYS A 557 -10.58 6.49 48.03
C CYS A 557 -9.35 5.62 47.87
N ALA A 558 -8.59 5.89 46.81
CA ALA A 558 -7.31 5.28 46.52
C ALA A 558 -6.24 6.03 47.30
N GLN A 559 -5.31 5.29 47.90
CA GLN A 559 -4.15 5.86 48.57
C GLN A 559 -2.91 5.43 47.82
N VAL A 560 -1.92 6.32 47.69
CA VAL A 560 -0.63 5.95 47.10
C VAL A 560 0.03 4.90 47.99
N VAL A 561 0.02 3.66 47.51
CA VAL A 561 0.86 2.60 48.02
C VAL A 561 1.98 2.46 47.00
N ALA A 562 3.23 2.64 47.43
CA ALA A 562 4.36 2.25 46.58
C ALA A 562 4.24 0.74 46.35
N LEU A 563 3.74 0.36 45.18
CA LEU A 563 3.77 -1.01 44.74
C LEU A 563 5.25 -1.34 44.54
N GLU A 564 5.72 -2.42 45.17
CA GLU A 564 7.06 -2.93 44.86
C GLU A 564 6.99 -3.52 43.45
N GLY A 565 7.85 -3.01 42.55
CA GLY A 565 8.09 -3.63 41.25
C GLY A 565 8.80 -4.97 41.41
N CYS A 566 8.95 -5.66 40.29
CA CYS A 566 9.70 -6.91 40.27
C CYS A 566 11.18 -6.65 40.60
N GLU A 567 11.85 -7.68 41.12
CA GLU A 567 13.31 -7.60 41.27
C GLU A 567 13.94 -7.61 39.87
N ASP A 568 14.69 -6.58 39.53
CA ASP A 568 15.65 -6.56 38.41
C ASP A 568 17.04 -6.40 39.02
N SER A 569 17.71 -7.53 39.28
CA SER A 569 18.99 -7.53 39.98
C SER A 569 20.14 -7.07 39.10
N ASN A 570 19.97 -7.07 37.78
CA ASN A 570 21.03 -6.83 36.81
C ASN A 570 20.85 -5.55 35.99
N ASP A 571 19.75 -4.82 36.22
CA ASP A 571 19.42 -3.50 35.70
C ASP A 571 19.29 -3.51 34.16
N ASN A 572 18.64 -4.54 33.62
CA ASN A 572 18.38 -4.70 32.18
C ASN A 572 16.95 -4.37 31.77
N GLY A 573 16.10 -3.93 32.69
CA GLY A 573 14.70 -3.57 32.45
C GLY A 573 13.76 -4.78 32.39
N ILE A 574 14.23 -5.99 32.69
CA ILE A 574 13.43 -7.21 32.76
C ILE A 574 13.37 -7.71 34.20
N CYS A 575 12.19 -8.17 34.61
CA CYS A 575 12.04 -8.83 35.90
C CYS A 575 12.86 -10.13 35.97
N ASP A 576 13.61 -10.37 37.05
CA ASP A 576 14.45 -11.55 37.28
C ASP A 576 13.67 -12.87 37.07
N ASP A 577 12.39 -12.92 37.48
CA ASP A 577 11.51 -14.09 37.29
C ASP A 577 11.10 -14.32 35.82
N ALA A 578 11.17 -13.27 34.99
CA ALA A 578 10.95 -13.33 33.55
C ALA A 578 12.24 -13.63 32.76
N GLU A 579 13.41 -13.68 33.42
CA GLU A 579 14.69 -14.05 32.82
C GLU A 579 14.79 -15.56 32.61
N VAL A 580 14.15 -16.05 31.54
CA VAL A 580 14.20 -17.46 31.19
C VAL A 580 15.52 -17.79 30.50
N GLU A 581 16.37 -18.61 31.15
CA GLU A 581 17.55 -19.22 30.53
C GLU A 581 17.17 -20.51 29.78
N GLY A 582 17.66 -20.68 28.56
CA GLY A 582 17.32 -21.85 27.75
C GLY A 582 18.02 -21.91 26.42
N CYS A 583 17.59 -22.83 25.56
CA CYS A 583 18.05 -22.83 24.16
C CYS A 583 17.18 -21.85 23.36
N GLN A 584 17.81 -20.89 22.70
CA GLN A 584 17.13 -19.89 21.85
C GLN A 584 16.95 -20.34 20.39
N ASP A 585 17.52 -21.47 19.98
CA ASP A 585 17.41 -21.95 18.60
C ASP A 585 16.14 -22.80 18.40
N VAL A 586 15.20 -22.30 17.59
CA VAL A 586 13.94 -23.01 17.26
C VAL A 586 14.15 -24.36 16.55
N ALA A 587 15.32 -24.56 15.92
CA ALA A 587 15.66 -25.82 15.28
C ALA A 587 16.22 -26.87 16.28
N ALA A 588 16.46 -26.48 17.53
CA ALA A 588 16.94 -27.39 18.56
C ALA A 588 15.78 -28.17 19.21
N CYS A 589 16.03 -29.44 19.53
CA CYS A 589 15.10 -30.36 20.17
C CYS A 589 14.71 -29.99 21.59
N ASN A 590 15.49 -29.14 22.24
CA ASN A 590 15.22 -28.59 23.55
C ASN A 590 15.11 -27.07 23.52
N PHE A 591 14.61 -26.51 22.41
CA PHE A 591 14.21 -25.12 22.32
C PHE A 591 13.35 -24.74 23.54
N THR A 592 13.68 -23.61 24.16
CA THR A 592 12.97 -23.09 25.33
C THR A 592 12.17 -21.86 24.89
N PRO A 593 10.84 -21.97 24.71
CA PRO A 593 10.01 -20.82 24.38
C PRO A 593 10.15 -19.71 25.43
N GLY A 594 10.31 -18.46 24.97
CA GLY A 594 10.46 -17.29 25.85
C GLY A 594 11.84 -17.14 26.50
N ALA A 595 12.83 -17.97 26.14
CA ALA A 595 14.19 -17.80 26.66
C ALA A 595 14.84 -16.53 26.10
N ILE A 596 15.24 -15.63 26.99
CA ILE A 596 15.95 -14.38 26.65
C ILE A 596 17.47 -14.49 26.84
N LEU A 597 17.94 -15.57 27.49
CA LEU A 597 19.36 -15.86 27.71
C LEU A 597 19.71 -17.26 27.19
N ASP A 598 20.61 -17.35 26.19
CA ASP A 598 21.15 -18.64 25.74
C ASP A 598 22.19 -19.17 26.73
N ASN A 599 21.90 -20.33 27.33
CA ASN A 599 22.83 -21.01 28.23
C ASN A 599 23.70 -22.08 27.53
N GLY A 600 23.64 -22.14 26.20
CA GLY A 600 24.41 -23.08 25.37
C GLY A 600 23.90 -24.53 25.49
N SER A 601 22.66 -24.73 25.94
CA SER A 601 22.08 -26.07 26.10
C SER A 601 21.50 -26.67 24.82
N CYS A 602 21.49 -25.94 23.70
CA CYS A 602 20.89 -26.39 22.44
C CYS A 602 21.40 -27.77 22.00
N SER A 603 20.46 -28.68 21.80
CA SER A 603 20.64 -30.04 21.32
C SER A 603 19.83 -30.22 20.06
N TYR A 604 20.46 -30.73 19.00
CA TYR A 604 19.84 -30.87 17.68
C TYR A 604 19.60 -32.34 17.38
N ALA A 605 18.63 -32.60 16.51
CA ALA A 605 18.38 -33.95 16.01
C ALA A 605 19.61 -34.45 15.22
N GLU A 606 19.88 -35.75 15.30
CA GLU A 606 20.90 -36.36 14.45
C GLU A 606 20.45 -36.30 12.98
N GLN A 607 21.39 -36.19 12.05
CA GLN A 607 21.08 -36.05 10.62
C GLN A 607 20.14 -37.16 10.15
N HIS A 608 19.03 -36.79 9.49
CA HIS A 608 17.94 -37.67 9.01
C HIS A 608 16.95 -38.19 10.08
N TYR A 609 17.17 -37.89 11.36
CA TYR A 609 16.24 -38.20 12.44
C TYR A 609 15.54 -36.92 12.94
N ASP A 610 14.39 -37.10 13.59
CA ASP A 610 13.70 -36.06 14.34
C ASP A 610 14.23 -35.96 15.78
N CYS A 611 13.66 -35.04 16.56
CA CYS A 611 14.06 -34.81 17.94
C CYS A 611 13.72 -35.92 18.93
N ASN A 612 12.90 -36.90 18.54
CA ASN A 612 12.61 -38.10 19.30
C ASN A 612 13.51 -39.28 18.89
N GLY A 613 14.39 -39.07 17.90
CA GLY A 613 15.22 -40.12 17.31
C GLY A 613 14.42 -41.03 16.37
N GLU A 614 13.26 -40.60 15.89
CA GLU A 614 12.51 -41.27 14.83
C GLU A 614 13.02 -40.81 13.48
N CYS A 615 13.06 -41.72 12.51
CA CYS A 615 13.55 -41.37 11.20
C CYS A 615 12.53 -40.51 10.41
N LEU A 616 13.01 -39.46 9.74
CA LEU A 616 12.18 -38.58 8.89
C LEU A 616 11.67 -39.28 7.61
N LEU A 617 12.45 -40.23 7.08
CA LEU A 617 12.12 -41.02 5.89
C LEU A 617 12.54 -42.47 6.11
N ASP A 618 11.56 -43.28 6.50
CA ASP A 618 11.68 -44.70 6.79
C ASP A 618 10.60 -45.43 5.98
N SER A 619 11.01 -46.04 4.87
CA SER A 619 10.10 -46.64 3.89
C SER A 619 9.61 -48.02 4.27
N ASP A 620 10.35 -48.74 5.12
CA ASP A 620 10.03 -50.10 5.53
C ASP A 620 9.58 -50.20 7.02
N ASN A 621 9.62 -49.06 7.73
CA ASN A 621 9.23 -48.88 9.12
C ASN A 621 10.11 -49.64 10.13
N ASP A 622 11.37 -49.92 9.80
CA ASP A 622 12.30 -50.63 10.69
C ASP A 622 13.04 -49.72 11.70
N GLY A 623 12.89 -48.40 11.57
CA GLY A 623 13.49 -47.38 12.44
C GLY A 623 14.88 -46.90 11.99
N ILE A 624 15.37 -47.33 10.82
CA ILE A 624 16.60 -46.84 10.20
C ILE A 624 16.21 -45.97 9.00
N CYS A 625 16.86 -44.82 8.85
CA CYS A 625 16.55 -43.97 7.71
C CYS A 625 17.02 -44.56 6.40
N ASN A 626 16.23 -44.33 5.35
CA ASN A 626 16.56 -44.71 3.98
C ASN A 626 18.00 -44.33 3.57
N ALA A 627 18.48 -43.17 4.03
CA ALA A 627 19.84 -42.69 3.75
C ALA A 627 20.96 -43.55 4.37
N PHE A 628 20.64 -44.35 5.39
CA PHE A 628 21.53 -45.25 6.11
C PHE A 628 21.19 -46.73 5.88
N GLU A 629 20.18 -47.02 5.07
CA GLU A 629 19.82 -48.38 4.72
C GLU A 629 20.93 -49.04 3.89
N THR A 630 21.28 -50.26 4.26
CA THR A 630 22.19 -51.11 3.49
C THR A 630 21.37 -52.26 2.92
N GLU A 631 21.19 -52.26 1.60
CA GLU A 631 20.49 -53.31 0.88
C GLU A 631 21.21 -54.67 0.97
N GLY A 632 20.45 -55.74 1.22
CA GLY A 632 20.90 -57.13 1.10
C GLY A 632 20.04 -58.09 1.90
N CYS A 633 20.30 -59.40 1.79
CA CYS A 633 19.49 -60.37 2.50
C CYS A 633 19.61 -60.26 4.04
N THR A 634 18.50 -59.96 4.71
CA THR A 634 18.40 -59.80 6.18
C THR A 634 18.05 -61.10 6.93
N ASP A 635 17.71 -62.19 6.24
CA ASP A 635 17.37 -63.47 6.87
C ASP A 635 18.61 -64.32 7.18
N ALA A 636 18.92 -64.53 8.45
CA ALA A 636 20.07 -65.30 8.92
C ALA A 636 20.08 -66.80 8.49
N SER A 637 18.99 -67.31 7.91
CA SER A 637 18.88 -68.66 7.37
C SER A 637 19.13 -68.76 5.86
N ALA A 638 19.27 -67.63 5.17
CA ALA A 638 19.67 -67.56 3.78
C ALA A 638 21.20 -67.73 3.62
N CYS A 639 21.61 -68.27 2.48
CA CYS A 639 23.00 -68.55 2.14
C CYS A 639 23.80 -67.29 1.82
N ASN A 640 23.15 -66.23 1.38
CA ASN A 640 23.73 -64.92 1.10
C ASN A 640 23.34 -63.86 2.14
N TYR A 641 23.02 -64.28 3.37
CA TYR A 641 22.75 -63.37 4.49
C TYR A 641 23.91 -62.36 4.67
N VAL A 642 23.56 -61.07 4.69
CA VAL A 642 24.51 -59.97 4.91
C VAL A 642 24.27 -59.41 6.32
N PRO A 643 25.18 -59.61 7.29
CA PRO A 643 24.97 -59.16 8.67
C PRO A 643 24.88 -57.65 8.88
N SER A 644 25.27 -56.87 7.87
CA SER A 644 25.17 -55.40 7.87
C SER A 644 24.00 -54.87 7.04
N ALA A 645 23.24 -55.74 6.37
CA ALA A 645 22.07 -55.31 5.64
C ALA A 645 20.97 -54.93 6.63
N THR A 646 20.35 -53.79 6.38
CA THR A 646 19.23 -53.26 7.17
C THR A 646 17.95 -53.29 6.35
N ASP A 647 18.03 -53.17 5.02
CA ASP A 647 16.90 -53.32 4.10
C ASP A 647 17.04 -54.62 3.26
N ASN A 648 15.95 -55.35 3.11
CA ASN A 648 15.90 -56.60 2.35
C ASN A 648 15.51 -56.35 0.88
N ASP A 649 16.52 -56.30 0.02
CA ASP A 649 16.40 -56.16 -1.44
C ASP A 649 15.74 -57.36 -2.16
N GLY A 650 15.25 -58.36 -1.42
CA GLY A 650 14.67 -59.57 -1.96
C GLY A 650 15.69 -60.57 -2.51
N SER A 651 17.00 -60.33 -2.29
CA SER A 651 18.06 -61.21 -2.78
C SER A 651 18.22 -62.51 -1.99
N CYS A 652 17.48 -62.75 -0.90
CA CYS A 652 17.67 -63.91 -0.04
C CYS A 652 17.59 -65.27 -0.77
N GLU A 653 18.73 -65.95 -0.87
CA GLU A 653 18.86 -67.29 -1.44
C GLU A 653 18.85 -68.34 -0.34
N PHE A 654 17.92 -69.30 -0.41
CA PHE A 654 17.83 -70.40 0.54
C PHE A 654 18.35 -71.71 -0.08
N PRO A 655 18.94 -72.62 0.70
CA PRO A 655 19.47 -73.86 0.16
C PRO A 655 18.36 -74.77 -0.37
N ALA A 656 18.61 -75.42 -1.51
CA ALA A 656 17.68 -76.34 -2.14
C ALA A 656 17.36 -77.55 -1.24
N THR A 657 16.17 -78.13 -1.37
CA THR A 657 15.75 -79.27 -0.55
C THR A 657 16.72 -80.45 -0.71
N HIS A 658 17.26 -80.95 0.42
CA HIS A 658 18.29 -82.01 0.55
C HIS A 658 19.75 -81.56 0.34
N TYR A 659 19.99 -80.27 0.12
CA TYR A 659 21.32 -79.67 -0.01
C TYR A 659 21.58 -78.63 1.10
N ASP A 660 22.85 -78.32 1.37
CA ASP A 660 23.25 -77.19 2.21
C ASP A 660 23.55 -75.92 1.39
N CYS A 661 23.90 -74.82 2.06
CA CYS A 661 24.17 -73.53 1.42
C CYS A 661 25.40 -73.48 0.50
N ASN A 662 26.23 -74.52 0.50
CA ASN A 662 27.33 -74.67 -0.46
C ASN A 662 26.95 -75.62 -1.60
N GLY A 663 25.67 -75.99 -1.70
CA GLY A 663 25.19 -76.96 -2.67
C GLY A 663 25.67 -78.38 -2.40
N ALA A 664 26.11 -78.71 -1.17
CA ALA A 664 26.54 -80.06 -0.84
C ALA A 664 25.35 -80.93 -0.45
N CYS A 665 25.25 -82.10 -1.07
CA CYS A 665 24.20 -83.05 -0.79
C CYS A 665 24.32 -83.64 0.63
N LEU A 666 23.19 -83.74 1.34
CA LEU A 666 23.15 -84.29 2.70
C LEU A 666 23.23 -85.84 2.77
N ASN A 667 22.96 -86.56 1.66
CA ASN A 667 23.16 -88.01 1.49
C ASN A 667 23.44 -88.36 0.00
N ASP A 668 24.70 -88.66 -0.31
CA ASP A 668 25.24 -88.98 -1.64
C ASP A 668 26.17 -90.20 -1.50
N SER A 669 25.77 -91.33 -2.10
CA SER A 669 26.37 -92.66 -1.91
C SER A 669 27.50 -92.97 -2.88
N ASP A 670 27.49 -92.42 -4.10
CA ASP A 670 28.55 -92.63 -5.09
C ASP A 670 29.52 -91.44 -5.21
N GLY A 671 29.18 -90.34 -4.55
CA GLY A 671 30.04 -89.18 -4.31
C GLY A 671 30.08 -88.21 -5.48
N ASP A 672 29.09 -88.25 -6.38
CA ASP A 672 29.03 -87.43 -7.58
C ASP A 672 28.42 -86.03 -7.36
N GLY A 673 27.90 -85.76 -6.16
CA GLY A 673 27.31 -84.49 -5.76
C GLY A 673 25.80 -84.39 -5.94
N VAL A 674 25.14 -85.44 -6.45
CA VAL A 674 23.68 -85.56 -6.51
C VAL A 674 23.17 -86.40 -5.33
N CYS A 675 22.05 -86.00 -4.72
CA CYS A 675 21.48 -86.82 -3.64
C CYS A 675 20.81 -88.08 -4.16
N ASP A 676 21.12 -89.24 -3.58
CA ASP A 676 20.58 -90.56 -3.96
C ASP A 676 19.07 -90.60 -4.30
N PRO A 677 18.17 -89.87 -3.62
CA PRO A 677 16.74 -89.87 -3.96
C PRO A 677 16.38 -89.14 -5.27
N LEU A 678 17.34 -88.45 -5.90
CA LEU A 678 17.18 -87.55 -7.04
C LEU A 678 17.94 -88.00 -8.30
N GLU A 679 18.53 -89.20 -8.31
CA GLU A 679 19.33 -89.71 -9.44
C GLU A 679 18.49 -90.25 -10.63
N VAL A 680 18.99 -90.08 -11.86
CA VAL A 680 18.35 -90.49 -13.13
C VAL A 680 19.40 -91.05 -14.12
N ASP A 681 19.13 -92.14 -14.84
CA ASP A 681 20.10 -92.79 -15.78
C ASP A 681 20.08 -92.16 -17.20
N GLY A 682 21.26 -91.94 -17.83
CA GLY A 682 21.44 -91.45 -19.22
C GLY A 682 22.90 -91.11 -19.60
N CYS A 683 23.17 -90.38 -20.69
CA CYS A 683 24.56 -90.00 -21.08
C CYS A 683 25.02 -88.76 -20.30
N THR A 684 26.07 -88.89 -19.49
CA THR A 684 26.66 -87.87 -18.58
C THR A 684 27.81 -87.06 -19.21
N ASP A 685 28.29 -87.41 -20.40
CA ASP A 685 29.33 -86.64 -21.10
C ASP A 685 28.73 -85.40 -21.78
N ASN A 686 28.90 -84.24 -21.14
CA ASN A 686 28.33 -82.96 -21.59
C ASN A 686 28.83 -82.45 -22.96
N GLN A 687 29.84 -83.08 -23.56
CA GLN A 687 30.30 -82.73 -24.90
C GLN A 687 29.51 -83.47 -25.99
N ALA A 688 28.64 -84.41 -25.63
CA ALA A 688 27.90 -85.26 -26.56
C ALA A 688 26.50 -84.71 -26.95
N CYS A 689 26.02 -84.98 -28.17
CA CYS A 689 24.77 -84.45 -28.72
C CYS A 689 23.51 -85.04 -28.14
N ASN A 690 23.64 -86.20 -27.51
CA ASN A 690 22.59 -86.86 -26.76
C ASN A 690 22.97 -86.96 -25.28
N TYR A 691 23.79 -86.02 -24.80
CA TYR A 691 23.94 -85.75 -23.37
C TYR A 691 22.55 -85.53 -22.77
N ASP A 692 22.23 -86.28 -21.73
CA ASP A 692 21.01 -86.09 -20.96
C ASP A 692 21.38 -85.32 -19.70
N ALA A 693 21.03 -84.03 -19.67
CA ALA A 693 21.37 -83.15 -18.58
C ALA A 693 20.68 -83.50 -17.25
N PHE A 694 19.66 -84.37 -17.27
CA PHE A 694 19.07 -84.90 -16.06
C PHE A 694 19.71 -86.21 -15.63
N ALA A 695 20.53 -86.83 -16.48
CA ALA A 695 21.22 -88.05 -16.15
C ALA A 695 22.34 -87.77 -15.14
N THR A 696 22.21 -88.39 -13.99
CA THR A 696 23.18 -88.38 -12.91
C THR A 696 23.94 -89.70 -12.86
N ASP A 697 23.59 -90.69 -13.71
CA ASP A 697 24.35 -91.94 -13.88
C ASP A 697 24.47 -92.36 -15.36
N GLU A 698 25.65 -92.88 -15.77
CA GLU A 698 26.06 -93.05 -17.18
C GLU A 698 25.61 -94.38 -17.83
N ASP A 699 24.88 -94.29 -18.95
CA ASP A 699 24.28 -95.45 -19.65
C ASP A 699 25.09 -95.98 -20.86
N GLY A 700 26.08 -95.23 -21.35
CA GLY A 700 27.09 -95.66 -22.33
C GLY A 700 26.79 -95.39 -23.82
N ASN A 701 25.94 -94.40 -24.17
CA ASN A 701 25.44 -94.18 -25.54
C ASN A 701 25.75 -92.80 -26.21
N CYS A 702 26.78 -92.05 -25.80
CA CYS A 702 27.07 -90.66 -26.25
C CYS A 702 27.55 -90.46 -27.73
N ASN A 703 27.11 -89.39 -28.46
CA ASN A 703 27.48 -88.98 -29.86
C ASN A 703 27.98 -87.50 -29.97
N TYR A 704 28.60 -86.96 -31.05
CA TYR A 704 29.23 -85.58 -31.05
C TYR A 704 29.08 -84.74 -32.38
N ALA A 705 29.20 -83.39 -32.30
CA ALA A 705 28.92 -82.36 -33.33
C ALA A 705 30.02 -82.04 -34.39
N ALA A 706 29.70 -81.22 -35.42
CA ALA A 706 30.61 -80.76 -36.49
C ALA A 706 31.24 -79.37 -36.21
N ALA A 707 32.42 -79.06 -36.77
CA ALA A 707 33.22 -77.88 -36.37
C ALA A 707 32.50 -76.52 -36.50
N PHE A 708 32.56 -75.72 -35.42
CA PHE A 708 31.85 -74.45 -35.15
C PHE A 708 30.32 -74.54 -35.07
N MET A 709 29.77 -75.74 -35.08
CA MET A 709 28.37 -75.99 -34.80
C MET A 709 28.20 -76.99 -33.65
N ASP A 710 27.09 -76.86 -32.95
CA ASP A 710 26.67 -77.75 -31.90
C ASP A 710 26.02 -78.99 -32.49
N CYS A 711 25.60 -79.81 -31.56
CA CYS A 711 25.14 -81.16 -31.73
C CYS A 711 23.76 -81.32 -32.41
N ASN A 712 23.03 -80.22 -32.54
CA ASN A 712 21.77 -80.13 -33.27
C ASN A 712 21.92 -79.37 -34.60
N GLY A 713 23.14 -78.95 -34.93
CA GLY A 713 23.46 -78.21 -36.15
C GLY A 713 23.30 -76.69 -36.02
N ASN A 714 23.24 -76.16 -34.79
CA ASN A 714 23.25 -74.72 -34.50
C ASN A 714 24.67 -74.24 -34.31
N CYS A 715 24.95 -72.94 -34.26
CA CYS A 715 26.31 -72.49 -34.05
C CYS A 715 26.82 -72.70 -32.61
N ASN A 716 28.14 -72.89 -32.43
CA ASN A 716 28.78 -73.00 -31.11
C ASN A 716 29.07 -71.67 -30.40
N ASN A 717 29.06 -70.53 -31.10
CA ASN A 717 29.19 -69.20 -30.52
C ASN A 717 28.26 -68.30 -31.34
N ASP A 718 27.20 -67.84 -30.71
CA ASP A 718 26.05 -67.12 -31.26
C ASP A 718 25.53 -66.24 -30.12
N ALA A 719 26.17 -65.09 -29.96
CA ALA A 719 26.21 -64.29 -28.76
C ALA A 719 24.87 -63.60 -28.49
N ASP A 720 24.08 -63.35 -29.54
CA ASP A 720 22.73 -62.84 -29.47
C ASP A 720 21.66 -63.94 -29.75
N SER A 721 22.09 -65.16 -30.10
CA SER A 721 21.27 -66.38 -30.18
C SER A 721 20.25 -66.40 -31.33
N ASP A 722 20.62 -65.87 -32.50
CA ASP A 722 19.77 -65.82 -33.70
C ASP A 722 19.87 -67.07 -34.61
N GLY A 723 20.84 -67.95 -34.34
CA GLY A 723 21.09 -69.21 -35.04
C GLY A 723 22.24 -69.15 -36.05
N ILE A 724 22.94 -68.03 -36.18
CA ILE A 724 24.17 -67.86 -36.98
C ILE A 724 25.37 -67.87 -36.01
N CYS A 725 26.60 -67.95 -36.53
CA CYS A 725 27.80 -67.98 -35.68
C CYS A 725 28.42 -66.60 -35.56
N ASP A 726 28.86 -66.18 -34.37
CA ASP A 726 29.60 -64.93 -34.08
C ASP A 726 30.69 -64.64 -35.13
N GLU A 727 31.46 -65.65 -35.53
CA GLU A 727 32.54 -65.46 -36.52
C GLU A 727 32.04 -65.28 -37.97
N SER A 728 30.73 -65.32 -38.17
CA SER A 728 29.98 -65.17 -39.43
C SER A 728 28.82 -64.16 -39.33
N GLU A 729 28.67 -63.47 -38.20
CA GLU A 729 27.63 -62.46 -37.95
C GLU A 729 27.96 -61.10 -38.55
N VAL A 730 26.90 -60.35 -38.88
CA VAL A 730 26.97 -58.98 -39.39
C VAL A 730 26.12 -58.07 -38.49
N GLU A 731 26.81 -57.29 -37.66
CA GLU A 731 26.25 -56.37 -36.67
C GLU A 731 25.47 -55.20 -37.32
N GLY A 732 24.22 -54.97 -36.91
CA GLY A 732 23.36 -53.88 -37.41
C GLY A 732 21.89 -53.97 -36.96
N CYS A 733 21.13 -52.88 -37.02
CA CYS A 733 19.71 -52.90 -36.66
C CYS A 733 18.86 -53.53 -37.78
N SER A 734 17.82 -54.28 -37.43
CA SER A 734 16.94 -54.98 -38.38
C SER A 734 15.71 -54.16 -38.83
N ASP A 735 15.43 -53.03 -38.18
CA ASP A 735 14.36 -52.09 -38.53
C ASP A 735 14.77 -51.22 -39.73
N ASP A 736 14.04 -51.31 -40.84
CA ASP A 736 14.32 -50.58 -42.08
C ASP A 736 14.12 -49.05 -42.00
N GLN A 737 13.61 -48.55 -40.87
CA GLN A 737 13.49 -47.12 -40.56
C GLN A 737 14.64 -46.60 -39.66
N ALA A 738 15.53 -47.46 -39.16
CA ALA A 738 16.64 -47.07 -38.31
C ALA A 738 17.89 -46.67 -39.12
N CYS A 739 18.75 -45.88 -38.49
CA CYS A 739 19.91 -45.25 -39.12
C CYS A 739 21.11 -46.16 -39.27
N ASN A 740 21.25 -47.08 -38.33
CA ASN A 740 22.18 -48.19 -38.38
C ASN A 740 21.53 -49.45 -38.97
N TYR A 741 20.55 -49.31 -39.87
CA TYR A 741 19.91 -50.43 -40.55
C TYR A 741 20.87 -51.13 -41.52
N VAL A 742 20.96 -52.46 -41.41
CA VAL A 742 21.71 -53.32 -42.33
C VAL A 742 20.79 -54.45 -42.78
N ALA A 743 20.54 -54.54 -44.09
CA ALA A 743 19.50 -55.42 -44.64
C ALA A 743 19.72 -56.93 -44.42
N ASP A 744 20.96 -57.35 -44.18
CA ASP A 744 21.33 -58.73 -43.86
C ASP A 744 21.93 -58.81 -42.43
N ALA A 745 21.54 -57.91 -41.52
CA ALA A 745 21.97 -57.95 -40.12
C ALA A 745 21.53 -59.24 -39.44
N THR A 746 22.42 -59.83 -38.66
CA THR A 746 22.19 -61.07 -37.90
C THR A 746 22.61 -60.92 -36.45
N ASP A 747 22.97 -59.71 -36.00
CA ASP A 747 23.24 -59.38 -34.59
C ASP A 747 22.67 -57.97 -34.29
N GLU A 748 21.57 -57.92 -33.52
CA GLU A 748 20.72 -56.74 -33.38
C GLU A 748 21.21 -55.78 -32.27
N ILE A 749 21.96 -54.77 -32.71
CA ILE A 749 22.35 -53.63 -31.86
C ILE A 749 21.24 -52.58 -31.77
N VAL A 750 21.23 -51.78 -30.70
CA VAL A 750 20.23 -50.74 -30.43
C VAL A 750 19.98 -49.89 -31.67
N CYS A 751 18.75 -49.95 -32.19
CA CYS A 751 18.32 -49.17 -33.34
C CYS A 751 18.40 -47.69 -33.00
N THR A 752 19.28 -46.99 -33.71
CA THR A 752 19.41 -45.55 -33.61
C THR A 752 18.46 -44.96 -34.62
N TYR A 753 17.40 -44.32 -34.16
CA TYR A 753 16.45 -43.62 -35.03
C TYR A 753 16.89 -42.17 -35.19
N PRO A 754 16.57 -41.53 -36.31
CA PRO A 754 16.93 -40.14 -36.47
C PRO A 754 16.06 -39.29 -35.54
N GLU A 755 16.62 -38.21 -35.01
CA GLU A 755 15.86 -37.26 -34.18
C GLU A 755 14.69 -36.67 -35.00
N VAL A 756 13.63 -36.23 -34.31
CA VAL A 756 12.40 -35.74 -34.98
C VAL A 756 12.77 -34.64 -35.98
N HIS A 757 12.36 -34.83 -37.24
CA HIS A 757 12.62 -33.99 -38.44
C HIS A 757 13.94 -34.26 -39.19
N LEU A 758 14.90 -34.99 -38.63
CA LEU A 758 16.15 -35.37 -39.30
C LEU A 758 16.08 -36.78 -39.91
N ASN A 759 17.02 -37.09 -40.80
CA ASN A 759 17.29 -38.41 -41.34
C ASN A 759 18.57 -38.99 -40.71
N CYS A 760 18.88 -40.20 -41.10
CA CYS A 760 19.85 -41.04 -40.42
C CYS A 760 21.32 -40.69 -40.59
N ASP A 761 21.62 -39.85 -41.57
CA ASP A 761 22.94 -39.25 -41.75
C ASP A 761 23.02 -37.88 -41.06
N GLY A 762 21.99 -37.51 -40.28
CA GLY A 762 21.85 -36.20 -39.64
C GLY A 762 21.40 -35.09 -40.60
N ASN A 763 20.88 -35.42 -41.79
CA ASN A 763 20.38 -34.43 -42.74
C ASN A 763 18.87 -34.28 -42.60
N CYS A 764 18.33 -33.11 -42.85
CA CYS A 764 16.92 -32.90 -42.69
C CYS A 764 15.99 -33.68 -43.66
N LEU A 765 14.77 -34.03 -43.19
CA LEU A 765 13.71 -34.66 -43.99
C LEU A 765 12.90 -33.68 -44.85
N THR A 766 12.69 -32.46 -44.36
CA THR A 766 12.10 -31.32 -45.08
C THR A 766 12.90 -30.09 -44.71
N ASP A 767 13.73 -29.70 -45.66
CA ASP A 767 14.64 -28.56 -45.64
C ASP A 767 14.40 -27.86 -46.99
N SER A 768 13.50 -26.88 -46.93
CA SER A 768 12.90 -26.24 -48.08
C SER A 768 13.87 -25.24 -48.74
N ASP A 769 14.82 -24.71 -47.98
CA ASP A 769 15.79 -23.72 -48.45
C ASP A 769 17.22 -24.29 -48.66
N GLY A 770 17.50 -25.47 -48.10
CA GLY A 770 18.67 -26.31 -48.35
C GLY A 770 19.87 -26.00 -47.44
N ASP A 771 19.65 -25.39 -46.28
CA ASP A 771 20.72 -24.89 -45.39
C ASP A 771 21.26 -25.97 -44.43
N GLY A 772 20.55 -27.09 -44.29
CA GLY A 772 20.92 -28.23 -43.45
C GLY A 772 20.26 -28.27 -42.08
N VAL A 773 19.39 -27.31 -41.75
CA VAL A 773 18.43 -27.35 -40.63
C VAL A 773 17.08 -27.80 -41.19
N CYS A 774 16.10 -28.04 -40.32
CA CYS A 774 14.79 -28.54 -40.74
C CYS A 774 13.69 -27.51 -40.63
N ASP A 775 12.77 -27.48 -41.60
CA ASP A 775 11.61 -26.57 -41.62
C ASP A 775 10.91 -26.40 -40.26
N PRO A 776 10.70 -27.46 -39.44
CA PRO A 776 10.02 -27.33 -38.13
C PRO A 776 10.96 -26.98 -36.95
N LEU A 777 12.27 -26.97 -37.18
CA LEU A 777 13.35 -26.63 -36.24
C LEU A 777 14.02 -25.31 -36.63
N GLU A 778 13.56 -24.66 -37.70
CA GLU A 778 14.09 -23.41 -38.18
C GLU A 778 13.76 -22.26 -37.22
N VAL A 779 14.80 -21.52 -36.82
CA VAL A 779 14.70 -20.27 -36.09
C VAL A 779 14.84 -19.15 -37.11
N LEU A 780 13.72 -18.52 -37.48
CA LEU A 780 13.68 -17.38 -38.40
C LEU A 780 14.31 -16.15 -37.72
N GLY A 781 15.44 -15.68 -38.26
CA GLY A 781 16.15 -14.54 -37.70
C GLY A 781 17.31 -14.09 -38.59
N CYS A 782 17.94 -12.96 -38.30
CA CYS A 782 19.01 -12.47 -39.17
C CYS A 782 20.33 -13.21 -38.93
N GLN A 783 20.88 -13.85 -39.97
CA GLN A 783 22.13 -14.62 -39.89
C GLN A 783 23.41 -13.82 -40.23
N GLU A 784 23.29 -12.55 -40.63
CA GLU A 784 24.45 -11.75 -40.96
C GLU A 784 25.08 -11.14 -39.70
N ALA A 785 26.30 -11.56 -39.35
CA ALA A 785 27.03 -11.08 -38.16
C ALA A 785 27.29 -9.55 -38.11
N GLY A 786 26.98 -8.82 -39.19
CA GLY A 786 27.04 -7.35 -39.27
C GLY A 786 25.69 -6.65 -39.15
N ALA A 787 24.60 -7.38 -38.96
CA ALA A 787 23.26 -6.85 -38.75
C ALA A 787 22.97 -6.60 -37.27
N CYS A 788 22.07 -5.66 -37.02
CA CYS A 788 21.67 -5.16 -35.71
C CYS A 788 20.73 -6.10 -34.96
N ASN A 789 19.95 -6.89 -35.69
CA ASN A 789 19.18 -8.00 -35.16
C ASN A 789 19.84 -9.35 -35.46
N PHE A 790 21.18 -9.39 -35.57
CA PHE A 790 21.92 -10.63 -35.75
C PHE A 790 21.61 -11.60 -34.61
N ASP A 791 21.00 -12.71 -34.97
CA ASP A 791 20.71 -13.80 -34.05
C ASP A 791 21.71 -14.94 -34.30
N PRO A 792 22.63 -15.21 -33.36
CA PRO A 792 23.61 -16.28 -33.50
C PRO A 792 23.00 -17.69 -33.48
N LEU A 793 21.70 -17.82 -33.20
CA LEU A 793 20.94 -19.07 -33.22
C LEU A 793 19.98 -19.16 -34.41
N ALA A 794 19.88 -18.12 -35.26
CA ALA A 794 19.04 -18.16 -36.44
C ALA A 794 19.54 -19.19 -37.45
N THR A 795 18.61 -19.98 -37.96
CA THR A 795 18.87 -21.02 -38.95
C THR A 795 18.09 -20.78 -40.24
N ASP A 796 17.20 -19.78 -40.28
CA ASP A 796 16.49 -19.38 -41.50
C ASP A 796 16.63 -17.87 -41.74
N GLU A 797 16.81 -17.44 -43.00
CA GLU A 797 17.04 -16.02 -43.34
C GLU A 797 15.79 -15.17 -43.05
N GLY A 798 15.77 -14.53 -41.88
CA GLY A 798 14.82 -13.47 -41.53
C GLY A 798 15.28 -12.10 -42.02
N ASP A 799 14.41 -11.08 -41.89
CA ASP A 799 14.74 -9.72 -42.29
C ASP A 799 15.93 -9.17 -41.48
N CYS A 800 17.09 -9.06 -42.12
CA CYS A 800 18.28 -8.47 -41.53
C CYS A 800 18.20 -6.95 -41.53
N MET A 801 18.20 -6.37 -40.33
CA MET A 801 18.31 -4.93 -40.13
C MET A 801 19.79 -4.58 -40.01
N PHE A 802 20.33 -3.86 -40.99
CA PHE A 802 21.66 -3.29 -40.89
C PHE A 802 21.56 -1.86 -40.41
N ALA A 803 22.57 -1.41 -39.67
CA ALA A 803 22.68 0.00 -39.35
C ALA A 803 22.75 0.79 -40.66
N GLU A 804 21.98 1.88 -40.73
CA GLU A 804 22.04 2.77 -41.88
C GLU A 804 23.47 3.35 -42.01
N GLN A 805 23.88 3.72 -43.22
CA GLN A 805 25.21 4.30 -43.42
C GLN A 805 25.42 5.46 -42.43
N HIS A 806 26.52 5.40 -41.67
CA HIS A 806 26.95 6.36 -40.64
C HIS A 806 26.36 6.16 -39.23
N TYR A 807 25.35 5.30 -39.06
CA TYR A 807 24.78 4.96 -37.76
C TYR A 807 25.25 3.58 -37.25
N ASP A 808 25.10 3.34 -35.96
CA ASP A 808 25.23 2.06 -35.30
C ASP A 808 23.88 1.35 -35.15
N CYS A 809 23.89 0.18 -34.52
CA CYS A 809 22.73 -0.68 -34.43
C CYS A 809 21.64 -0.25 -33.43
N ASN A 810 21.92 0.77 -32.62
CA ASN A 810 20.95 1.41 -31.76
C ASN A 810 20.45 2.75 -32.36
N GLY A 811 20.80 3.04 -33.62
CA GLY A 811 20.50 4.31 -34.26
C GLY A 811 21.39 5.46 -33.78
N ALA A 812 22.49 5.18 -33.08
CA ALA A 812 23.43 6.21 -32.65
C ALA A 812 24.46 6.49 -33.73
N CYS A 813 24.78 7.76 -33.94
CA CYS A 813 25.74 8.12 -34.97
C CYS A 813 27.17 7.69 -34.61
N LEU A 814 27.93 7.17 -35.60
CA LEU A 814 29.32 6.72 -35.42
C LEU A 814 30.35 7.86 -35.36
N GLU A 815 30.09 8.97 -36.04
CA GLU A 815 30.88 10.21 -36.01
C GLU A 815 29.89 11.39 -36.00
N ASP A 816 29.69 11.95 -34.82
CA ASP A 816 28.81 13.08 -34.51
C ASP A 816 29.64 14.07 -33.69
N SER A 817 30.08 15.14 -34.36
CA SER A 817 31.06 16.09 -33.82
C SER A 817 30.43 17.13 -32.88
N ASP A 818 29.14 17.40 -33.02
CA ASP A 818 28.41 18.40 -32.24
C ASP A 818 27.31 17.80 -31.33
N ASN A 819 27.16 16.47 -31.36
CA ASN A 819 26.30 15.66 -30.52
C ASN A 819 24.79 15.91 -30.73
N ASP A 820 24.37 16.33 -31.92
CA ASP A 820 22.98 16.65 -32.24
C ASP A 820 22.15 15.43 -32.71
N GLY A 821 22.79 14.28 -32.90
CA GLY A 821 22.16 13.03 -33.32
C GLY A 821 22.07 12.82 -34.83
N VAL A 822 22.51 13.77 -35.65
CA VAL A 822 22.71 13.62 -37.09
C VAL A 822 24.18 13.37 -37.37
N CYS A 823 24.49 12.42 -38.25
CA CYS A 823 25.89 12.15 -38.57
C CYS A 823 26.53 13.24 -39.42
N ASP A 824 27.78 13.58 -39.11
CA ASP A 824 28.61 14.56 -39.85
C ASP A 824 28.58 14.36 -41.37
N ALA A 825 28.47 13.10 -41.83
CA ALA A 825 28.44 12.75 -43.25
C ALA A 825 27.07 12.95 -43.94
N LEU A 826 26.01 13.11 -43.16
CA LEU A 826 24.62 13.26 -43.59
C LEU A 826 24.09 14.69 -43.36
N GLU A 827 24.91 15.56 -42.78
CA GLU A 827 24.57 16.96 -42.56
C GLU A 827 24.23 17.71 -43.86
N VAL A 828 23.11 18.42 -43.84
CA VAL A 828 22.69 19.30 -44.93
C VAL A 828 22.89 20.75 -44.48
N GLN A 829 23.91 21.40 -45.05
CA GLN A 829 24.21 22.80 -44.76
C GLN A 829 23.14 23.75 -45.31
N GLY A 830 22.60 24.62 -44.44
CA GLY A 830 21.65 25.67 -44.81
C GLY A 830 21.21 26.50 -43.61
N CYS A 831 20.14 27.29 -43.75
CA CYS A 831 19.58 28.02 -42.62
C CYS A 831 18.52 27.16 -41.92
N ASP A 832 18.78 26.72 -40.70
CA ASP A 832 17.91 25.89 -39.85
C ASP A 832 16.95 26.71 -38.97
N ASP A 833 17.10 28.04 -38.94
CA ASP A 833 16.22 28.94 -38.19
C ASP A 833 14.90 29.15 -38.92
N GLN A 834 13.81 28.59 -38.37
CA GLN A 834 12.45 28.71 -38.90
C GLN A 834 11.96 30.17 -39.05
N GLY A 835 12.58 31.12 -38.34
CA GLY A 835 12.29 32.55 -38.41
C GLY A 835 12.98 33.30 -39.56
N ALA A 836 13.89 32.66 -40.30
CA ALA A 836 14.62 33.29 -41.40
C ALA A 836 13.83 33.23 -42.73
N ASN A 837 13.95 34.29 -43.53
CA ASN A 837 13.33 34.38 -44.87
C ASN A 837 13.79 33.29 -45.85
N ASN A 838 14.95 32.69 -45.60
CA ASN A 838 15.52 31.60 -46.39
C ASN A 838 15.74 30.33 -45.54
N TYR A 839 14.91 30.14 -44.51
CA TYR A 839 14.80 28.88 -43.78
C TYR A 839 14.70 27.70 -44.75
N ASN A 840 15.50 26.68 -44.52
CA ASN A 840 15.50 25.43 -45.24
C ASN A 840 15.16 24.30 -44.26
N ALA A 841 13.94 23.77 -44.36
CA ALA A 841 13.48 22.68 -43.50
C ALA A 841 14.25 21.36 -43.66
N GLU A 842 15.11 21.26 -44.69
CA GLU A 842 15.99 20.10 -44.91
C GLU A 842 17.40 20.36 -44.36
N ALA A 843 17.71 21.55 -43.83
CA ALA A 843 19.01 21.85 -43.27
C ALA A 843 19.15 21.24 -41.87
N THR A 844 20.23 20.52 -41.65
CA THR A 844 20.58 19.90 -40.37
C THR A 844 21.88 20.47 -39.80
N GLU A 845 22.51 21.45 -40.47
CA GLU A 845 23.67 22.18 -39.98
C GLU A 845 23.62 23.64 -40.47
N ASN A 846 23.80 24.60 -39.55
CA ASN A 846 23.64 26.03 -39.86
C ASN A 846 24.89 26.61 -40.56
N ASP A 847 24.78 26.93 -41.84
CA ASP A 847 25.90 27.47 -42.63
C ASP A 847 26.10 28.99 -42.51
N GLY A 848 25.33 29.65 -41.65
CA GLY A 848 25.32 31.09 -41.44
C GLY A 848 24.66 31.89 -42.57
N SER A 849 23.90 31.25 -43.46
CA SER A 849 23.25 31.91 -44.60
C SER A 849 21.90 32.57 -44.28
N CYS A 850 21.40 32.50 -43.05
CA CYS A 850 20.10 33.06 -42.66
C CYS A 850 19.95 34.57 -42.96
N THR A 851 18.81 34.95 -43.53
CA THR A 851 18.44 36.31 -43.92
C THR A 851 17.08 36.69 -43.34
N TYR A 852 16.89 37.95 -42.92
CA TYR A 852 15.67 38.40 -42.23
C TYR A 852 15.20 39.76 -42.77
N ASP A 853 13.88 40.01 -42.81
CA ASP A 853 13.30 41.32 -43.12
C ASP A 853 13.36 42.25 -41.90
N ASN A 854 13.78 43.51 -42.09
CA ASN A 854 14.13 44.40 -40.98
C ASN A 854 13.00 45.41 -40.68
N PHE A 855 12.20 45.09 -39.66
CA PHE A 855 11.11 45.90 -39.12
C PHE A 855 11.61 46.76 -37.92
N GLY A 856 11.09 47.99 -37.75
CA GLY A 856 11.43 48.83 -36.59
C GLY A 856 10.78 50.22 -36.55
N CYS A 857 10.83 50.90 -35.40
CA CYS A 857 10.20 52.21 -35.19
C CYS A 857 10.96 53.34 -35.95
N MET A 858 10.22 54.21 -36.65
CA MET A 858 10.79 55.27 -37.50
C MET A 858 10.89 56.65 -36.80
N ASP A 859 10.46 56.78 -35.54
CA ASP A 859 10.55 58.03 -34.76
C ASP A 859 11.92 58.17 -34.08
N GLN A 860 12.69 59.20 -34.45
CA GLN A 860 14.04 59.46 -33.93
C GLN A 860 14.09 59.70 -32.40
N ALA A 861 12.95 59.98 -31.76
CA ALA A 861 12.88 60.15 -30.30
C ALA A 861 12.59 58.84 -29.55
N ALA A 862 12.29 57.74 -30.25
CA ALA A 862 12.06 56.43 -29.66
C ALA A 862 13.38 55.66 -29.44
N CYS A 863 13.40 54.82 -28.44
CA CYS A 863 14.53 54.00 -28.02
C CYS A 863 14.77 52.81 -28.95
N ASN A 864 13.71 52.26 -29.52
CA ASN A 864 13.78 51.26 -30.60
C ASN A 864 13.80 51.91 -32.00
N TYR A 865 14.26 53.16 -32.10
CA TYR A 865 14.41 53.86 -33.38
C TYR A 865 15.44 53.15 -34.28
N ASN A 866 14.97 52.63 -35.41
CA ASN A 866 15.81 51.98 -36.39
C ASN A 866 15.90 52.83 -37.67
N ALA A 867 17.05 53.48 -37.86
CA ALA A 867 17.32 54.34 -39.01
C ALA A 867 17.35 53.60 -40.38
N PHE A 868 17.29 52.26 -40.36
CA PHE A 868 17.28 51.39 -41.53
C PHE A 868 15.96 50.61 -41.71
N ALA A 869 14.97 50.79 -40.82
CA ALA A 869 13.66 50.17 -40.96
C ALA A 869 13.00 50.60 -42.28
N THR A 870 12.48 49.62 -43.02
CA THR A 870 11.84 49.86 -44.33
C THR A 870 10.31 49.83 -44.28
N GLU A 871 9.73 49.22 -43.24
CA GLU A 871 8.30 49.25 -42.89
C GLU A 871 8.12 49.31 -41.36
N GLU A 872 7.03 49.95 -40.91
CA GLU A 872 6.75 50.26 -39.51
C GLU A 872 6.07 49.06 -38.83
N ALA A 873 6.69 48.46 -37.81
CA ALA A 873 6.09 47.40 -37.00
C ALA A 873 6.32 47.65 -35.50
N GLY A 874 5.28 47.41 -34.71
CA GLY A 874 5.29 47.57 -33.25
C GLY A 874 5.11 49.01 -32.77
N GLU A 875 4.81 49.17 -31.47
CA GLU A 875 4.74 50.47 -30.83
C GLU A 875 6.15 51.08 -30.64
N CYS A 876 6.28 52.39 -30.86
CA CYS A 876 7.52 53.13 -30.59
C CYS A 876 7.73 53.26 -29.08
N ILE A 877 8.85 52.73 -28.60
CA ILE A 877 9.20 52.69 -27.17
C ILE A 877 9.95 53.98 -26.84
N TYR A 878 9.51 54.73 -25.83
CA TYR A 878 10.18 55.94 -25.35
C TYR A 878 10.83 55.68 -24.00
N SER A 879 11.89 56.43 -23.66
CA SER A 879 12.61 56.18 -22.41
C SER A 879 11.74 56.52 -21.21
N VAL A 880 11.87 55.70 -20.17
CA VAL A 880 11.18 55.88 -18.89
C VAL A 880 11.78 57.12 -18.21
N PRO A 881 11.00 57.96 -17.50
CA PRO A 881 11.55 59.11 -16.78
C PRO A 881 12.76 58.73 -15.91
N TYR A 882 13.79 59.58 -15.91
CA TYR A 882 15.10 59.41 -15.24
C TYR A 882 16.10 58.46 -15.93
N TYR A 883 15.67 57.64 -16.89
CA TYR A 883 16.53 56.80 -17.72
C TYR A 883 16.63 57.28 -19.18
N ASP A 884 17.76 56.96 -19.82
CA ASP A 884 17.92 57.07 -21.26
C ASP A 884 17.36 55.85 -22.00
N CYS A 885 17.46 55.85 -23.33
CA CYS A 885 16.87 54.83 -24.18
C CYS A 885 17.55 53.46 -24.14
N ASN A 886 18.68 53.34 -23.46
CA ASN A 886 19.37 52.08 -23.24
C ASN A 886 19.21 51.64 -21.77
N ASN A 887 18.21 52.18 -21.07
CA ASN A 887 18.00 52.05 -19.63
C ASN A 887 19.22 52.49 -18.80
N ASN A 888 20.09 53.34 -19.32
CA ASN A 888 21.13 53.92 -18.47
C ASN A 888 20.54 55.08 -17.70
N CYS A 889 20.86 55.12 -16.42
CA CYS A 889 20.43 56.22 -15.61
C CYS A 889 21.08 57.56 -16.05
N LEU A 890 20.30 58.64 -16.00
CA LEU A 890 20.77 60.00 -16.31
C LEU A 890 21.60 60.65 -15.17
N SER A 891 21.37 60.24 -13.91
CA SER A 891 22.11 60.63 -12.71
C SER A 891 22.23 59.42 -11.78
N ASP A 892 23.41 58.80 -11.77
CA ASP A 892 23.74 57.60 -11.00
C ASP A 892 25.13 57.85 -10.39
N SER A 893 25.14 58.05 -9.07
CA SER A 893 26.26 58.56 -8.30
C SER A 893 27.20 57.46 -7.80
N ASP A 894 26.71 56.24 -7.63
CA ASP A 894 27.47 55.08 -7.16
C ASP A 894 27.78 54.06 -8.28
N ASN A 895 27.24 54.30 -9.48
CA ASN A 895 27.42 53.57 -10.72
C ASN A 895 26.81 52.16 -10.72
N ASP A 896 25.75 51.92 -9.94
CA ASP A 896 25.07 50.62 -9.86
C ASP A 896 24.05 50.39 -11.00
N GLY A 897 23.74 51.44 -11.78
CA GLY A 897 22.81 51.40 -12.91
C GLY A 897 21.39 51.84 -12.58
N ILE A 898 21.11 52.19 -11.32
CA ILE A 898 19.84 52.74 -10.84
C ILE A 898 20.01 54.26 -10.66
N CYS A 899 18.92 55.01 -10.78
CA CYS A 899 19.00 56.46 -10.64
C CYS A 899 18.92 56.96 -9.22
N ASP A 900 19.75 57.96 -8.89
CA ASP A 900 19.77 58.68 -7.61
C ASP A 900 18.36 59.09 -7.13
N GLU A 901 17.46 59.46 -8.05
CA GLU A 901 16.08 59.87 -7.70
C GLU A 901 15.09 58.70 -7.48
N LEU A 902 15.50 57.48 -7.80
CA LEU A 902 14.77 56.23 -7.69
C LEU A 902 15.43 55.26 -6.70
N GLU A 903 16.57 55.64 -6.13
CA GLU A 903 17.25 54.86 -5.12
C GLU A 903 16.42 54.74 -3.85
N ILE A 904 16.23 53.49 -3.41
CA ILE A 904 15.60 53.14 -2.15
C ILE A 904 16.71 52.57 -1.26
N GLN A 905 17.03 53.30 -0.20
CA GLN A 905 18.06 52.90 0.76
C GLN A 905 17.53 51.79 1.68
N GLY A 906 18.25 50.69 1.74
CA GLY A 906 17.98 49.54 2.61
C GLY A 906 19.05 48.47 2.41
N CYS A 907 18.87 47.29 2.99
CA CYS A 907 19.84 46.21 2.85
C CYS A 907 19.63 45.47 1.51
N THR A 908 20.69 45.40 0.70
CA THR A 908 20.67 44.85 -0.66
C THR A 908 21.18 43.40 -0.76
N ASP A 909 21.74 42.86 0.33
CA ASP A 909 22.25 41.49 0.39
C ASP A 909 21.12 40.50 0.74
N ASP A 910 20.82 39.57 -0.16
CA ASP A 910 19.72 38.60 -0.02
C ASP A 910 19.94 37.56 1.09
N GLN A 911 21.15 37.50 1.67
CA GLN A 911 21.48 36.68 2.84
C GLN A 911 21.30 37.44 4.16
N ALA A 912 20.94 38.73 4.12
CA ALA A 912 20.65 39.50 5.32
C ALA A 912 19.17 39.41 5.72
N CYS A 913 18.92 39.47 7.01
CA CYS A 913 17.62 39.29 7.65
C CYS A 913 16.67 40.46 7.48
N ASN A 914 17.22 41.64 7.26
CA ASN A 914 16.47 42.83 6.90
C ASN A 914 16.65 43.17 5.41
N TYR A 915 16.98 42.16 4.59
CA TYR A 915 17.00 42.29 3.15
C TYR A 915 15.68 42.91 2.66
N ASP A 916 15.80 44.04 1.99
CA ASP A 916 14.69 44.70 1.36
C ASP A 916 14.83 44.49 -0.15
N ALA A 917 13.98 43.63 -0.71
CA ALA A 917 13.97 43.35 -2.14
C ALA A 917 13.65 44.59 -3.01
N GLN A 918 13.21 45.70 -2.41
CA GLN A 918 13.01 46.99 -3.06
C GLN A 918 14.17 47.95 -2.85
N ALA A 919 15.10 47.65 -1.94
CA ALA A 919 16.30 48.45 -1.75
C ALA A 919 17.22 48.29 -2.95
N THR A 920 17.64 49.42 -3.47
CA THR A 920 18.52 49.50 -4.63
C THR A 920 19.92 49.90 -4.23
N ASP A 921 20.08 50.52 -3.05
CA ASP A 921 21.34 51.06 -2.58
C ASP A 921 21.53 50.78 -1.09
N GLU A 922 22.75 50.39 -0.72
CA GLU A 922 23.08 49.81 0.58
C GLU A 922 23.16 50.90 1.65
N ASP A 923 22.22 50.88 2.60
CA ASP A 923 22.17 51.89 3.68
C ASP A 923 23.22 51.65 4.77
N GLY A 924 23.98 50.55 4.65
CA GLY A 924 25.05 50.14 5.55
C GLY A 924 24.53 49.50 6.84
N ASN A 925 23.27 49.11 6.84
CA ASN A 925 22.55 48.62 7.99
C ASN A 925 22.01 47.19 7.77
N CYS A 926 22.57 46.42 6.82
CA CYS A 926 22.33 44.98 6.68
C CYS A 926 22.60 44.21 7.98
N ASP A 927 21.55 43.57 8.49
CA ASP A 927 21.57 42.72 9.66
C ASP A 927 21.58 41.28 9.17
N TYR A 928 22.64 40.52 9.47
CA TYR A 928 22.77 39.12 9.07
C TYR A 928 22.46 38.21 10.27
N ALA A 929 21.99 37.00 9.99
CA ALA A 929 21.74 36.03 11.03
C ALA A 929 23.07 35.66 11.72
N GLU A 930 23.03 35.54 13.04
CA GLU A 930 24.19 35.07 13.79
C GLU A 930 24.42 33.58 13.47
N THR A 931 25.67 33.12 13.52
CA THR A 931 26.02 31.72 13.21
C THR A 931 25.13 30.73 13.98
N PHE A 932 24.59 29.74 13.27
CA PHE A 932 23.65 28.70 13.75
C PHE A 932 22.19 29.14 13.89
N LEU A 933 21.88 30.44 13.79
CA LEU A 933 20.53 30.98 13.83
C LEU A 933 20.04 31.40 12.43
N ASP A 934 18.73 31.45 12.25
CA ASP A 934 18.04 32.05 11.13
C ASP A 934 17.78 33.55 11.37
N CYS A 935 17.16 34.20 10.38
CA CYS A 935 16.92 35.63 10.41
C CYS A 935 15.80 36.11 11.34
N SER A 936 15.02 35.19 11.89
CA SER A 936 14.07 35.45 12.96
C SER A 936 14.67 35.13 14.34
N GLY A 937 15.94 34.70 14.39
CA GLY A 937 16.63 34.30 15.60
C GLY A 937 16.28 32.89 16.07
N ASN A 938 15.67 32.07 15.20
CA ASN A 938 15.41 30.66 15.50
C ASN A 938 16.61 29.83 15.13
N CYS A 939 16.79 28.70 15.80
CA CYS A 939 17.92 27.85 15.49
C CYS A 939 17.72 27.01 14.21
N LEU A 940 18.80 26.82 13.45
CA LEU A 940 18.82 26.01 12.23
C LEU A 940 18.89 24.49 12.50
N GLN A 941 19.42 24.09 13.66
CA GLN A 941 19.48 22.71 14.17
C GLN A 941 19.20 22.78 15.68
N ASP A 942 17.98 22.38 16.04
CA ASP A 942 17.39 22.47 17.37
C ASP A 942 16.72 21.12 17.62
N ALA A 943 17.53 20.15 18.04
CA ALA A 943 17.12 18.74 18.09
C ALA A 943 16.05 18.49 19.18
N ASP A 944 16.07 19.28 20.25
CA ASP A 944 15.14 19.18 21.37
C ASP A 944 14.04 20.27 21.35
N GLY A 945 14.19 21.28 20.48
CA GLY A 945 13.16 22.29 20.21
C GLY A 945 13.10 23.40 21.25
N ASP A 946 14.16 23.59 22.05
CA ASP A 946 14.19 24.54 23.17
C ASP A 946 14.52 25.99 22.73
N GLY A 947 14.92 26.17 21.47
CA GLY A 947 15.24 27.45 20.85
C GLY A 947 16.71 27.88 21.00
N VAL A 948 17.56 27.04 21.58
CA VAL A 948 19.02 27.14 21.54
C VAL A 948 19.55 26.16 20.50
N CYS A 949 20.67 26.51 19.85
CA CYS A 949 21.25 25.60 18.88
C CYS A 949 22.10 24.54 19.55
N ASP A 950 21.98 23.30 19.05
CA ASP A 950 22.78 22.15 19.45
C ASP A 950 24.29 22.50 19.56
N GLU A 951 24.84 23.26 18.61
CA GLU A 951 26.27 23.63 18.62
C GLU A 951 26.64 24.77 19.60
N MET A 952 25.64 25.43 20.17
CA MET A 952 25.76 26.49 21.18
C MET A 952 25.33 26.04 22.58
N GLU A 953 24.94 24.78 22.73
CA GLU A 953 24.51 24.22 23.99
C GLU A 953 25.61 24.17 25.05
N VAL A 954 25.22 24.52 26.27
CA VAL A 954 26.07 24.41 27.46
C VAL A 954 25.40 23.44 28.42
N ASN A 955 25.93 22.23 28.47
CA ASN A 955 25.51 21.18 29.38
C ASN A 955 25.65 21.63 30.85
N GLY A 956 24.55 21.53 31.59
CA GLY A 956 24.46 21.84 33.01
C GLY A 956 23.01 21.81 33.48
N CYS A 957 22.78 22.06 34.76
CA CYS A 957 21.41 22.15 35.27
C CYS A 957 20.70 23.42 34.76
N THR A 958 19.66 23.25 33.93
CA THR A 958 18.84 24.32 33.33
C THR A 958 17.61 24.68 34.17
N ASP A 959 17.23 23.83 35.13
CA ASP A 959 16.10 24.09 36.01
C ASP A 959 16.43 25.18 37.05
N ASP A 960 15.76 26.33 36.95
CA ASP A 960 15.98 27.50 37.81
C ASP A 960 15.57 27.32 39.29
N VAL A 961 14.90 26.21 39.62
CA VAL A 961 14.58 25.82 41.01
C VAL A 961 15.60 24.88 41.64
N ALA A 962 16.57 24.38 40.87
CA ALA A 962 17.67 23.56 41.38
C ALA A 962 18.75 24.40 42.10
N CYS A 963 19.43 23.80 43.06
CA CYS A 963 20.44 24.44 43.90
C CYS A 963 21.77 24.67 43.22
N ASN A 964 22.03 23.93 42.16
CA ASN A 964 23.17 24.11 41.27
C ASN A 964 22.74 24.55 39.87
N TYR A 965 21.52 25.11 39.73
CA TYR A 965 21.08 25.81 38.54
C TYR A 965 22.18 26.71 37.98
N SER A 966 22.42 26.61 36.69
CA SER A 966 23.32 27.50 35.98
C SER A 966 22.55 28.32 34.97
N GLU A 967 22.55 29.65 35.15
CA GLU A 967 22.01 30.59 34.16
C GLU A 967 22.74 30.59 32.81
N MET A 968 23.83 29.85 32.69
CA MET A 968 24.54 29.63 31.43
C MET A 968 24.29 28.25 30.85
N ALA A 969 23.64 27.34 31.57
CA ALA A 969 23.28 26.05 31.02
C ALA A 969 22.09 26.23 30.09
N THR A 970 22.19 25.62 28.92
CA THR A 970 21.16 25.64 27.89
C THR A 970 20.85 24.23 27.41
N GLU A 971 21.41 23.22 28.05
CA GLU A 971 21.10 21.82 27.80
C GLU A 971 21.22 21.05 29.12
N GLU A 972 20.19 20.29 29.48
CA GLU A 972 20.12 19.61 30.78
C GLU A 972 21.04 18.39 30.79
N ASP A 973 22.09 18.42 31.61
CA ASP A 973 23.05 17.32 31.73
C ASP A 973 22.75 16.36 32.87
N PHE A 974 21.52 16.44 33.41
CA PHE A 974 21.03 15.74 34.59
C PHE A 974 21.86 16.01 35.85
N SER A 975 22.60 17.12 35.89
CA SER A 975 23.35 17.49 37.09
C SER A 975 22.49 18.20 38.14
N CYS A 976 21.22 18.55 37.87
CA CYS A 976 20.38 19.29 38.80
C CYS A 976 20.24 18.65 40.20
N GLU A 977 20.61 19.42 41.22
CA GLU A 977 20.51 19.08 42.64
C GLU A 977 19.44 19.96 43.28
N TYR A 978 18.29 19.39 43.63
CA TYR A 978 17.15 20.13 44.18
C TYR A 978 17.16 20.20 45.71
N PRO A 979 16.53 21.22 46.32
CA PRO A 979 16.39 21.27 47.75
C PRO A 979 15.32 20.27 48.23
N ASP A 980 15.53 19.72 49.44
CA ASP A 980 14.56 18.80 50.06
C ASP A 980 13.15 19.43 50.13
N PRO A 981 12.07 18.65 49.92
CA PRO A 981 10.70 19.16 49.91
C PRO A 981 10.36 19.97 51.17
N GLY A 982 9.94 21.22 50.96
CA GLY A 982 9.66 22.18 52.02
C GLY A 982 10.90 22.92 52.52
N TYR A 983 12.00 22.95 51.76
CA TYR A 983 13.21 23.72 52.00
C TYR A 983 13.69 24.39 50.70
N ASP A 984 14.51 25.42 50.83
CA ASP A 984 15.23 26.11 49.77
C ASP A 984 16.63 25.52 49.66
N CYS A 985 17.41 26.00 48.70
CA CYS A 985 18.74 25.51 48.42
C CYS A 985 19.82 25.82 49.47
N ALA A 986 19.47 26.59 50.50
CA ALA A 986 20.27 26.73 51.71
C ALA A 986 19.79 25.82 52.86
N GLY A 987 18.66 25.12 52.68
CA GLY A 987 18.00 24.25 53.65
C GLY A 987 16.94 24.96 54.51
N ASP A 988 16.29 26.02 54.02
CA ASP A 988 15.26 26.82 54.74
C ASP A 988 13.87 26.81 54.03
N VAL A 989 12.73 26.72 54.73
CA VAL A 989 11.38 26.48 54.13
C VAL A 989 10.88 27.55 53.12
N ALA A 990 10.52 27.18 51.87
CA ALA A 990 10.11 28.07 50.75
C ALA A 990 8.64 27.89 50.24
N SER A 991 8.04 28.95 49.65
CA SER A 991 6.64 28.99 49.17
C SER A 991 6.42 29.87 47.89
N SER A 992 5.89 29.26 46.80
CA SER A 992 5.10 29.77 45.60
C SER A 992 5.72 30.66 44.48
N ILE A 993 5.40 30.38 43.18
CA ILE A 993 5.48 31.26 41.96
C ILE A 993 4.21 31.15 41.04
N ALA A 994 4.05 32.04 40.05
CA ALA A 994 2.84 32.73 39.56
C ALA A 994 2.66 32.78 38.01
N GLY A 995 1.41 32.79 37.51
CA GLY A 995 1.09 33.16 36.10
C GLY A 995 -0.29 32.75 35.57
N LEU A 996 -0.91 31.73 36.15
CA LEU A 996 -2.30 31.32 35.91
C LEU A 996 -3.09 31.58 37.20
N ASP A 997 -4.33 32.07 37.09
CA ASP A 997 -5.31 31.81 38.14
C ASP A 997 -6.42 31.01 37.46
N GLU A 998 -6.41 29.71 37.73
CA GLU A 998 -7.43 28.73 37.39
C GLU A 998 -7.55 28.39 35.88
N GLN A 999 -7.68 27.09 35.63
CA GLN A 999 -7.89 26.52 34.30
C GLN A 999 -9.19 27.08 33.69
N PRO A 1000 -9.24 27.44 32.39
CA PRO A 1000 -10.48 27.92 31.76
C PRO A 1000 -11.56 26.82 31.79
N GLU A 1001 -12.76 27.16 32.27
CA GLU A 1001 -13.86 26.21 32.45
C GLU A 1001 -14.89 26.35 31.29
N LEU A 1002 -15.22 25.23 30.64
CA LEU A 1002 -16.18 25.16 29.52
C LEU A 1002 -17.53 24.60 29.99
N GLN A 1003 -18.63 25.28 29.70
CA GLN A 1003 -19.98 24.83 30.07
C GLN A 1003 -20.93 24.83 28.85
N LEU A 1004 -21.41 23.64 28.47
CA LEU A 1004 -22.38 23.42 27.39
C LEU A 1004 -23.82 23.34 27.95
N PHE A 1005 -24.78 24.05 27.34
CA PHE A 1005 -26.21 23.96 27.69
C PHE A 1005 -27.10 23.93 26.44
N PRO A 1006 -28.27 23.23 26.40
CA PRO A 1006 -28.75 22.16 27.28
C PRO A 1006 -29.37 20.95 26.52
N ASN A 1007 -29.59 19.81 27.20
CA ASN A 1007 -30.83 19.01 27.01
C ASN A 1007 -31.06 18.06 28.21
N PRO A 1008 -32.32 17.73 28.63
CA PRO A 1008 -33.35 17.24 27.73
C PRO A 1008 -34.75 17.90 27.90
N LEU A 1009 -35.47 18.13 26.78
CA LEU A 1009 -36.94 18.04 26.61
C LEU A 1009 -37.78 19.26 26.12
N THR A 1010 -37.24 20.36 25.59
CA THR A 1010 -38.07 21.28 24.75
C THR A 1010 -37.28 22.05 23.67
N SER A 1011 -37.98 22.40 22.59
CA SER A 1011 -37.49 22.87 21.28
C SER A 1011 -36.84 24.27 21.18
N GLU A 1012 -35.97 24.71 22.10
CA GLU A 1012 -35.26 26.00 21.94
C GLU A 1012 -33.73 25.87 22.08
N HIS A 1013 -33.00 26.51 21.15
CA HIS A 1013 -31.56 26.55 20.85
C HIS A 1013 -30.54 26.39 22.00
N SER A 1014 -29.44 25.66 21.75
CA SER A 1014 -28.30 25.42 22.67
C SER A 1014 -27.30 26.60 22.72
N MET A 1015 -26.61 26.82 23.84
CA MET A 1015 -25.58 27.84 24.05
C MET A 1015 -24.32 27.27 24.73
N ILE A 1016 -23.15 27.76 24.32
CA ILE A 1016 -21.84 27.44 24.93
C ILE A 1016 -21.36 28.64 25.75
N HIS A 1017 -20.86 28.41 26.96
CA HIS A 1017 -20.25 29.42 27.82
C HIS A 1017 -18.80 29.07 28.14
N ILE A 1018 -17.88 30.04 28.04
CA ILE A 1018 -16.45 29.85 28.35
C ILE A 1018 -16.00 30.94 29.34
N SER A 1019 -15.45 30.53 30.48
CA SER A 1019 -14.92 31.41 31.54
C SER A 1019 -13.37 31.45 31.55
N GLY A 1020 -12.77 32.42 32.25
CA GLY A 1020 -11.31 32.50 32.43
C GLY A 1020 -10.54 33.24 31.31
N LEU A 1021 -11.23 33.68 30.25
CA LEU A 1021 -10.58 34.39 29.14
C LEU A 1021 -10.33 35.87 29.49
N THR A 1022 -9.08 36.33 29.37
CA THR A 1022 -8.69 37.74 29.59
C THR A 1022 -8.89 38.64 28.35
N SER A 1023 -9.22 38.05 27.20
CA SER A 1023 -9.45 38.72 25.90
C SER A 1023 -10.95 38.90 25.59
N GLU A 1024 -11.37 40.12 25.23
CA GLU A 1024 -12.77 40.43 24.86
C GLU A 1024 -13.17 39.96 23.45
N ARG A 1025 -12.29 39.26 22.71
CA ARG A 1025 -12.52 38.82 21.32
C ARG A 1025 -11.97 37.40 21.09
N ALA A 1026 -12.71 36.42 21.58
CA ALA A 1026 -12.48 35.01 21.30
C ALA A 1026 -13.51 34.49 20.28
N PHE A 1027 -13.03 33.67 19.35
CA PHE A 1027 -13.83 32.94 18.38
C PHE A 1027 -13.74 31.45 18.71
N ILE A 1028 -14.79 30.68 18.45
CA ILE A 1028 -14.76 29.23 18.66
C ILE A 1028 -15.21 28.45 17.42
N ARG A 1029 -14.61 27.27 17.27
CA ARG A 1029 -15.05 26.20 16.37
C ARG A 1029 -15.39 24.97 17.19
N VAL A 1030 -16.50 24.33 16.85
CA VAL A 1030 -16.93 23.02 17.35
C VAL A 1030 -16.65 22.05 16.21
N LEU A 1031 -15.75 21.09 16.43
CA LEU A 1031 -15.31 20.09 15.47
C LEU A 1031 -15.92 18.75 15.87
N ALA A 1032 -16.38 17.92 14.94
CA ALA A 1032 -16.74 16.53 15.22
C ALA A 1032 -15.48 15.68 15.41
N SER A 1033 -15.65 14.45 15.90
CA SER A 1033 -14.55 13.49 16.15
C SER A 1033 -13.71 13.15 14.91
N ASP A 1034 -14.25 13.37 13.71
CA ASP A 1034 -13.58 13.22 12.41
C ASP A 1034 -12.91 14.51 11.90
N GLY A 1035 -12.84 15.56 12.73
CA GLY A 1035 -12.23 16.85 12.42
C GLY A 1035 -13.12 17.84 11.67
N ARG A 1036 -14.36 17.47 11.29
CA ARG A 1036 -15.28 18.36 10.56
C ARG A 1036 -15.84 19.46 11.46
N VAL A 1037 -15.87 20.73 11.00
CA VAL A 1037 -16.48 21.83 11.77
C VAL A 1037 -18.00 21.68 11.84
N ALA A 1038 -18.52 21.17 12.96
CA ALA A 1038 -19.94 21.01 13.24
C ALA A 1038 -20.66 22.35 13.50
N TRP A 1039 -19.97 23.34 14.08
CA TRP A 1039 -20.47 24.70 14.26
C TRP A 1039 -19.34 25.69 14.51
N GLN A 1040 -19.44 26.95 14.07
CA GLN A 1040 -18.48 27.99 14.44
C GLN A 1040 -19.13 29.36 14.62
N GLY A 1041 -18.58 30.19 15.51
CA GLY A 1041 -19.19 31.48 15.78
C GLY A 1041 -18.42 32.39 16.75
N ASN A 1042 -18.78 33.67 16.70
CA ASN A 1042 -18.26 34.68 17.62
C ASN A 1042 -19.13 34.78 18.88
N GLY A 1043 -18.47 34.95 20.02
CA GLY A 1043 -19.13 35.04 21.32
C GLY A 1043 -19.66 36.44 21.59
N VAL A 1044 -20.69 36.52 22.43
CA VAL A 1044 -21.15 37.76 23.02
C VAL A 1044 -20.77 37.74 24.50
N MET A 1045 -20.05 38.76 24.96
CA MET A 1045 -19.70 38.87 26.37
C MET A 1045 -20.96 39.10 27.20
N THR A 1046 -21.25 38.17 28.10
CA THR A 1046 -22.44 38.23 28.97
C THR A 1046 -22.09 38.78 30.36
N THR A 1047 -20.86 38.55 30.82
CA THR A 1047 -20.26 39.07 32.06
C THR A 1047 -18.72 39.12 31.93
N PRO A 1048 -17.99 39.94 32.71
CA PRO A 1048 -16.53 40.04 32.62
C PRO A 1048 -15.84 38.67 32.78
N GLY A 1049 -15.01 38.28 31.82
CA GLY A 1049 -14.32 36.98 31.82
C GLY A 1049 -15.16 35.79 31.36
N VAL A 1050 -16.42 35.99 30.94
CA VAL A 1050 -17.30 34.92 30.42
C VAL A 1050 -17.94 35.30 29.07
N MET A 1051 -17.68 34.47 28.06
CA MET A 1051 -18.19 34.63 26.68
C MET A 1051 -19.24 33.56 26.37
N SER A 1052 -20.31 33.95 25.65
CA SER A 1052 -21.44 33.06 25.32
C SER A 1052 -21.68 32.95 23.82
N TYR A 1053 -21.94 31.74 23.33
CA TYR A 1053 -22.04 31.39 21.91
C TYR A 1053 -23.35 30.65 21.62
N PRO A 1054 -24.33 31.26 20.92
CA PRO A 1054 -25.62 30.63 20.64
C PRO A 1054 -25.55 29.68 19.43
N ILE A 1055 -25.63 28.36 19.68
CA ILE A 1055 -25.74 27.34 18.64
C ILE A 1055 -27.19 27.28 18.16
N ARG A 1056 -27.44 27.83 16.97
CA ARG A 1056 -28.81 27.97 16.45
C ARG A 1056 -29.31 26.76 15.67
N GLU A 1057 -28.43 25.86 15.28
CA GLU A 1057 -28.73 24.68 14.46
C GLU A 1057 -28.62 23.39 15.28
N SER A 1058 -29.36 22.36 14.89
CA SER A 1058 -29.39 21.08 15.62
C SER A 1058 -28.11 20.32 15.30
N VAL A 1059 -27.19 20.23 16.26
CA VAL A 1059 -26.00 19.38 16.16
C VAL A 1059 -26.38 17.96 16.58
N SER A 1060 -26.01 16.95 15.80
CA SER A 1060 -26.29 15.53 16.10
C SER A 1060 -25.66 15.09 17.43
N PRO A 1061 -26.23 14.12 18.18
CA PRO A 1061 -25.55 13.58 19.35
C PRO A 1061 -24.22 12.92 18.97
N GLY A 1062 -23.14 13.25 19.66
CA GLY A 1062 -21.78 12.76 19.39
C GLY A 1062 -20.73 13.54 20.18
N THR A 1063 -19.48 13.11 20.12
CA THR A 1063 -18.34 13.82 20.72
C THR A 1063 -17.85 14.91 19.77
N TYR A 1064 -17.62 16.10 20.32
CA TYR A 1064 -17.15 17.26 19.56
C TYR A 1064 -16.01 17.96 20.30
N PHE A 1065 -15.02 18.44 19.57
CA PHE A 1065 -13.91 19.23 20.10
C PHE A 1065 -14.21 20.73 20.01
N ILE A 1066 -13.84 21.51 21.01
CA ILE A 1066 -14.02 22.97 20.98
C ILE A 1066 -12.67 23.67 20.92
N GLN A 1067 -12.39 24.27 19.76
CA GLN A 1067 -11.21 25.06 19.53
C GLN A 1067 -11.50 26.53 19.84
N VAL A 1068 -10.71 27.14 20.74
CA VAL A 1068 -10.83 28.57 21.11
C VAL A 1068 -9.65 29.36 20.54
N GLY A 1069 -9.93 30.37 19.73
CA GLY A 1069 -8.92 31.21 19.08
C GLY A 1069 -9.08 32.69 19.37
N SER A 1070 -7.98 33.45 19.27
CA SER A 1070 -8.03 34.92 19.25
C SER A 1070 -8.47 35.43 17.87
N SER A 1071 -9.17 36.56 17.81
CA SER A 1071 -9.81 37.04 16.56
C SER A 1071 -8.85 37.61 15.49
N ASN A 1072 -7.62 37.08 15.34
CA ASN A 1072 -6.68 37.53 14.30
C ASN A 1072 -6.15 36.33 13.49
N PRO A 1073 -6.26 36.30 12.14
CA PRO A 1073 -6.08 35.07 11.36
C PRO A 1073 -4.63 34.61 11.11
N SER A 1074 -3.62 35.07 11.86
CA SER A 1074 -2.22 34.91 11.45
C SER A 1074 -1.17 34.78 12.59
N GLY A 1075 -1.40 33.95 13.62
CA GLY A 1075 -0.33 33.53 14.54
C GLY A 1075 -0.75 32.74 15.80
N ASN A 1076 -0.16 31.53 15.96
CA ASN A 1076 0.14 30.64 17.12
C ASN A 1076 -0.57 30.89 18.47
N ILE A 1077 -1.20 29.95 19.20
CA ILE A 1077 -1.28 28.46 19.31
C ILE A 1077 -2.72 28.13 19.80
N PRO A 1078 -3.33 26.97 19.49
CA PRO A 1078 -4.68 26.63 19.95
C PRO A 1078 -4.70 26.18 21.41
N LEU A 1079 -5.63 26.72 22.20
CA LEU A 1079 -6.12 26.04 23.39
C LEU A 1079 -7.24 25.11 22.89
N MET A 1080 -6.98 23.80 22.84
CA MET A 1080 -8.01 22.79 22.68
C MET A 1080 -8.62 22.54 24.06
N ILE A 1081 -9.90 22.85 24.21
CA ILE A 1081 -10.66 22.41 25.38
C ILE A 1081 -11.48 21.22 24.91
N TRP A 1082 -11.24 20.07 25.53
CA TRP A 1082 -11.99 18.83 25.31
C TRP A 1082 -13.42 18.95 25.84
#